data_AF-W4GB51-F1
#
_entry.id   AF-W4GB51-F1
#
_cell.length_a   1.000
_cell.length_b   1.000
_cell.length_c   1.000
_cell.angle_alpha   90.00
_cell.angle_beta   90.00
_cell.angle_gamma   90.00
#
_symmetry.space_group_name_H-M   'P 1'
#
loop_
_entity.id
_entity.type
_entity.pdbx_description
1 polymer ?
#
loop_
_entity_poly.entity_id
_entity_poly.type
_entity_poly.pdbx_seq_one_letter_code
_entity_poly.pdbx_strand_id
1 'polypeptide(L)'
;MLLRRALRRRSIHSWLKPQIRPMEPSTNKPAPRRVVSLLPSATEHFAALVSAAARLGHTSLPELVGRSHECDFPTSYASIPTITKPRTTFTSCEDTHNQVVNLLQSDDSLYEIDAATLTNLAPDLILVQDVCNVCSIDRPTVSCAMASNPNTEILLVNSRTLANALEDSVRLLGKALHLEDAAEAVVAANRARQTALTVTTQTIRRPIVYIVEWMEPLFLAKGWADEMVALVGGQAPVTTGRIADPSVLEPPDLIVVALCGLDRHTTVKELRSKPFPPWWRSSPAVQAGHVFVVDGNQMFNRPTNRLLDAMEWLGVVVANPHHFNSIQGFPVDAFDSDAAAPPILSEIEAAIVAAHAAACAANQARYNDPATGYGVFTSAYLLDRQACCGNRCRHCPYGHANVPLEQLHLIKSKNTMTSSVFLRPPKPSATGRLGYRNPKPVKGAVPRDVVVVFWSGGKDSLLALLDTIDTLDRSAEDIVLLTTFNPDEGVVPVQNIDVRTIVAQAAAINLPLFLVAVPTGGNYAALVHDALSEIPGMRMPHVQRVVGLVVGDLHLADVHEWRVAAFPTYDMRSPLWGRDMRTDLLPKLAAACDKYKVTVRYSAVDTNRMPPTIREGDAYEPHLVPGTVDAMGENGEFHTVVEFV
;
A
#
# COMPACT_ATOMS: atom_id res chain seq x y z
N MET A 1 26.23 -91.76 37.98
CA MET A 1 26.84 -92.71 37.04
C MET A 1 26.08 -92.60 35.71
N LEU A 2 26.69 -92.01 34.64
CA LEU A 2 26.30 -92.10 33.20
C LEU A 2 24.84 -91.71 32.81
N LEU A 3 24.45 -91.21 31.62
CA LEU A 3 25.06 -90.88 30.30
C LEU A 3 24.46 -89.51 29.84
N ARG A 4 25.15 -88.56 29.20
CA ARG A 4 25.70 -88.49 27.82
C ARG A 4 24.67 -88.57 26.66
N ARG A 5 24.55 -87.41 25.95
CA ARG A 5 24.46 -87.15 24.48
C ARG A 5 23.14 -87.39 23.69
N ALA A 6 22.86 -86.70 22.55
CA ALA A 6 23.28 -85.34 22.08
C ALA A 6 22.58 -84.84 20.76
N LEU A 7 22.06 -83.59 20.79
CA LEU A 7 22.12 -82.49 19.78
C LEU A 7 22.21 -82.75 18.24
N ARG A 8 21.38 -82.04 17.44
CA ARG A 8 21.76 -80.83 16.64
C ARG A 8 20.57 -80.12 15.91
N ARG A 9 20.81 -78.90 15.37
CA ARG A 9 19.83 -77.86 14.92
C ARG A 9 19.75 -77.62 13.39
N ARG A 10 18.64 -77.04 12.87
CA ARG A 10 18.50 -76.06 11.73
C ARG A 10 17.02 -75.56 11.62
N SER A 11 16.61 -74.62 10.73
CA SER A 11 16.92 -73.16 10.69
C SER A 11 16.02 -72.34 9.72
N ILE A 12 15.50 -71.16 10.14
CA ILE A 12 15.06 -69.97 9.34
C ILE A 12 13.78 -70.01 8.46
N HIS A 13 13.07 -68.86 8.46
CA HIS A 13 11.90 -68.35 7.70
C HIS A 13 11.30 -69.10 6.48
N SER A 14 9.96 -69.03 6.36
CA SER A 14 9.26 -68.46 5.18
C SER A 14 7.71 -68.40 5.33
N TRP A 15 7.06 -67.61 4.45
CA TRP A 15 5.63 -67.55 4.09
C TRP A 15 4.65 -66.66 4.89
N LEU A 16 4.36 -65.50 4.30
CA LEU A 16 3.14 -64.72 4.51
C LEU A 16 1.88 -65.47 4.04
N LYS A 17 0.76 -65.29 4.74
CA LYS A 17 -0.62 -65.22 4.19
C LYS A 17 -1.63 -64.80 5.28
N PRO A 18 -2.10 -63.54 5.31
CA PRO A 18 -3.32 -63.18 6.04
C PRO A 18 -4.55 -63.55 5.20
N GLN A 19 -5.53 -64.24 5.79
CA GLN A 19 -6.81 -64.47 5.13
C GLN A 19 -7.69 -63.22 5.20
N ILE A 20 -8.21 -62.80 4.05
CA ILE A 20 -9.13 -61.67 3.90
C ILE A 20 -10.52 -62.09 4.42
N ARG A 21 -11.10 -61.31 5.33
CA ARG A 21 -12.55 -61.32 5.56
C ARG A 21 -13.21 -60.47 4.48
N PRO A 22 -14.30 -60.91 3.82
CA PRO A 22 -15.06 -60.04 2.95
C PRO A 22 -15.75 -58.96 3.80
N MET A 23 -15.48 -57.69 3.51
CA MET A 23 -16.30 -56.58 3.99
C MET A 23 -17.61 -56.57 3.19
N GLU A 24 -18.72 -56.35 3.89
CA GLU A 24 -19.99 -56.03 3.24
C GLU A 24 -19.86 -54.70 2.47
N PRO A 25 -20.53 -54.54 1.32
CA PRO A 25 -20.47 -53.30 0.55
C PRO A 25 -21.12 -52.16 1.33
N SER A 26 -20.30 -51.25 1.85
CA SER A 26 -20.73 -49.98 2.45
C SER A 26 -21.60 -49.20 1.45
N THR A 27 -22.88 -49.05 1.77
CA THR A 27 -23.87 -48.29 0.98
C THR A 27 -23.81 -46.78 1.20
N ASN A 28 -22.83 -46.26 1.95
CA ASN A 28 -22.57 -44.83 2.03
C ASN A 28 -22.09 -44.31 0.68
N LYS A 29 -22.99 -43.63 -0.04
CA LYS A 29 -22.57 -42.63 -1.04
C LYS A 29 -21.62 -41.64 -0.33
N PRO A 30 -20.49 -41.26 -0.93
CA PRO A 30 -19.64 -40.23 -0.35
C PRO A 30 -20.46 -38.93 -0.20
N ALA A 31 -20.28 -38.27 0.94
CA ALA A 31 -20.91 -36.97 1.20
C ALA A 31 -20.46 -35.94 0.13
N PRO A 32 -21.31 -34.96 -0.22
CA PRO A 32 -20.94 -33.91 -1.14
C PRO A 32 -19.72 -33.14 -0.61
N ARG A 33 -18.74 -32.89 -1.50
CA ARG A 33 -17.48 -32.24 -1.14
C ARG A 33 -17.73 -30.81 -0.65
N ARG A 34 -17.26 -30.47 0.54
CA ARG A 34 -17.45 -29.17 1.20
C ARG A 34 -16.36 -28.20 0.75
N VAL A 35 -16.76 -27.11 0.10
CA VAL A 35 -15.84 -26.16 -0.54
C VAL A 35 -15.92 -24.80 0.14
N VAL A 36 -14.76 -24.23 0.43
CA VAL A 36 -14.62 -22.82 0.79
C VAL A 36 -13.92 -22.10 -0.35
N SER A 37 -14.43 -20.93 -0.74
CA SER A 37 -13.84 -20.13 -1.81
C SER A 37 -13.40 -18.77 -1.31
N LEU A 38 -12.09 -18.53 -1.26
CA LEU A 38 -11.52 -17.26 -0.83
C LEU A 38 -11.29 -16.28 -1.98
N LEU A 39 -11.87 -16.56 -3.15
CA LEU A 39 -11.61 -15.86 -4.40
C LEU A 39 -12.90 -15.72 -5.22
N PRO A 40 -13.32 -14.51 -5.64
CA PRO A 40 -14.56 -14.33 -6.39
C PRO A 40 -14.61 -15.16 -7.67
N SER A 41 -13.53 -15.16 -8.47
CA SER A 41 -13.49 -15.92 -9.73
C SER A 41 -13.62 -17.44 -9.53
N ALA A 42 -13.05 -18.00 -8.47
CA ALA A 42 -13.23 -19.41 -8.13
C ALA A 42 -14.67 -19.74 -7.71
N THR A 43 -15.37 -18.80 -7.06
CA THR A 43 -16.80 -18.95 -6.70
C THR A 43 -17.70 -18.96 -7.93
N GLU A 44 -17.42 -18.11 -8.92
CA GLU A 44 -18.19 -18.08 -10.18
C GLU A 44 -17.91 -19.35 -11.02
N HIS A 45 -16.66 -19.81 -11.10
CA HIS A 45 -16.31 -21.08 -11.74
C HIS A 45 -16.96 -22.28 -11.06
N PHE A 46 -16.97 -22.31 -9.72
CA PHE A 46 -17.69 -23.30 -8.93
C PHE A 46 -19.18 -23.31 -9.28
N ALA A 47 -19.83 -22.14 -9.34
CA ALA A 47 -21.23 -22.02 -9.72
C ALA A 47 -21.51 -22.54 -11.14
N ALA A 48 -20.65 -22.21 -12.11
CA ALA A 48 -20.76 -22.65 -13.49
C ALA A 48 -20.67 -24.18 -13.61
N LEU A 49 -19.70 -24.79 -12.91
CA LEU A 49 -19.51 -26.25 -12.86
C LEU A 49 -20.68 -26.96 -12.20
N VAL A 50 -21.13 -26.50 -11.02
CA VAL A 50 -22.29 -27.09 -10.31
C VAL A 50 -23.57 -26.98 -11.15
N SER A 51 -23.78 -25.85 -11.83
CA SER A 51 -24.92 -25.65 -12.75
C SER A 51 -24.85 -26.55 -14.00
N ALA A 52 -23.65 -26.78 -14.56
CA ALA A 52 -23.46 -27.71 -15.66
C ALA A 52 -23.67 -29.17 -15.22
N ALA A 53 -23.09 -29.58 -14.09
CA ALA A 53 -23.26 -30.92 -13.52
C ALA A 53 -24.72 -31.24 -13.19
N ALA A 54 -25.46 -30.29 -12.60
CA ALA A 54 -26.89 -30.43 -12.35
C ALA A 54 -27.69 -30.69 -13.65
N ARG A 55 -27.36 -29.99 -14.75
CA ARG A 55 -27.98 -30.18 -16.07
C ARG A 55 -27.59 -31.51 -16.72
N LEU A 56 -26.40 -32.03 -16.43
CA LEU A 56 -25.95 -33.37 -16.83
C LEU A 56 -26.53 -34.51 -15.97
N GLY A 57 -27.29 -34.18 -14.92
CA GLY A 57 -27.99 -35.16 -14.08
C GLY A 57 -27.16 -35.72 -12.91
N HIS A 58 -26.09 -35.04 -12.51
CA HIS A 58 -25.32 -35.41 -11.31
C HIS A 58 -26.21 -35.35 -10.05
N THR A 59 -26.22 -36.43 -9.27
CA THR A 59 -27.10 -36.59 -8.09
C THR A 59 -26.41 -36.31 -6.75
N SER A 60 -25.12 -36.03 -6.76
CA SER A 60 -24.34 -35.49 -5.65
C SER A 60 -23.51 -34.35 -6.23
N LEU A 61 -23.67 -33.15 -5.66
CA LEU A 61 -22.99 -31.93 -6.11
C LEU A 61 -22.19 -31.37 -4.93
N PRO A 62 -20.99 -30.83 -5.13
CA PRO A 62 -20.24 -30.20 -4.06
C PRO A 62 -21.00 -28.97 -3.52
N GLU A 63 -20.78 -28.64 -2.25
CA GLU A 63 -21.46 -27.56 -1.54
C GLU A 63 -20.48 -26.44 -1.22
N LEU A 64 -20.82 -25.18 -1.55
CA LEU A 64 -20.08 -24.02 -1.08
C LEU A 64 -20.53 -23.70 0.36
N VAL A 65 -19.62 -23.85 1.32
CA VAL A 65 -19.92 -23.73 2.75
C VAL A 65 -19.33 -22.47 3.40
N GLY A 66 -18.41 -21.78 2.73
CA GLY A 66 -17.86 -20.49 3.15
C GLY A 66 -17.24 -19.72 1.98
N ARG A 67 -17.19 -18.39 2.09
CA ARG A 67 -16.73 -17.50 1.01
C ARG A 67 -15.93 -16.29 1.52
N SER A 68 -15.14 -15.63 0.66
CA SER A 68 -14.61 -14.29 0.98
C SER A 68 -15.71 -13.23 0.91
N HIS A 69 -15.45 -12.04 1.48
CA HIS A 69 -16.40 -10.91 1.43
C HIS A 69 -16.69 -10.43 0.00
N GLU A 70 -15.72 -10.54 -0.91
CA GLU A 70 -15.84 -10.15 -2.32
C GLU A 70 -16.57 -11.19 -3.20
N CYS A 71 -16.86 -12.39 -2.68
CA CYS A 71 -17.56 -13.45 -3.42
C CYS A 71 -19.07 -13.17 -3.52
N ASP A 72 -19.46 -12.07 -4.16
CA ASP A 72 -20.83 -11.55 -4.25
C ASP A 72 -21.73 -12.26 -5.30
N PHE A 73 -21.12 -13.03 -6.23
CA PHE A 73 -21.81 -13.63 -7.38
C PHE A 73 -21.58 -15.14 -7.47
N PRO A 74 -22.60 -15.94 -7.87
CA PRO A 74 -24.00 -15.54 -8.05
C PRO A 74 -24.69 -15.20 -6.72
N THR A 75 -25.73 -14.36 -6.79
CA THR A 75 -26.49 -13.91 -5.61
C THR A 75 -27.16 -15.03 -4.82
N SER A 76 -27.31 -16.23 -5.41
CA SER A 76 -27.72 -17.45 -4.70
C SER A 76 -26.78 -17.86 -3.56
N TYR A 77 -25.52 -17.40 -3.56
CA TYR A 77 -24.56 -17.63 -2.49
C TYR A 77 -24.48 -16.49 -1.46
N ALA A 78 -25.34 -15.47 -1.53
CA ALA A 78 -25.35 -14.37 -0.57
C ALA A 78 -25.59 -14.83 0.89
N SER A 79 -26.26 -15.96 1.09
CA SER A 79 -26.50 -16.58 2.41
C SER A 79 -25.32 -17.43 2.92
N ILE A 80 -24.31 -17.72 2.10
CA ILE A 80 -23.14 -18.50 2.50
C ILE A 80 -22.25 -17.65 3.42
N PRO A 81 -21.76 -18.17 4.57
CA PRO A 81 -20.94 -17.43 5.51
C PRO A 81 -19.71 -16.78 4.87
N THR A 82 -19.57 -15.48 5.09
CA THR A 82 -18.35 -14.74 4.80
C THR A 82 -17.34 -14.98 5.92
N ILE A 83 -16.14 -15.46 5.58
CA ILE A 83 -15.09 -15.81 6.54
C ILE A 83 -13.83 -14.94 6.43
N THR A 84 -13.91 -13.84 5.69
CA THR A 84 -12.80 -12.89 5.52
C THR A 84 -13.31 -11.46 5.53
N LYS A 85 -12.47 -10.52 5.96
CA LYS A 85 -12.72 -9.07 5.88
C LYS A 85 -11.47 -8.34 5.40
N PRO A 86 -11.58 -7.19 4.71
CA PRO A 86 -10.43 -6.38 4.34
C PRO A 86 -9.89 -5.66 5.58
N ARG A 87 -8.57 -5.44 5.61
CA ARG A 87 -7.92 -4.54 6.58
C ARG A 87 -7.87 -3.09 6.09
N THR A 88 -8.12 -2.86 4.79
CA THR A 88 -8.21 -1.54 4.18
C THR A 88 -9.65 -1.02 4.20
N THR A 89 -9.82 0.31 4.10
CA THR A 89 -11.10 0.99 3.93
C THR A 89 -11.02 1.91 2.73
N PHE A 90 -11.90 1.70 1.73
CA PHE A 90 -11.89 2.54 0.54
C PHE A 90 -12.36 3.98 0.86
N THR A 91 -11.47 4.97 0.69
CA THR A 91 -11.81 6.40 0.77
C THR A 91 -11.63 7.11 -0.58
N SER A 92 -10.53 6.82 -1.27
CA SER A 92 -10.19 7.19 -2.66
C SER A 92 -9.16 6.20 -3.22
N CYS A 93 -8.90 6.20 -4.53
CA CYS A 93 -7.91 5.31 -5.16
C CYS A 93 -6.50 5.52 -4.59
N GLU A 94 -6.07 6.77 -4.44
CA GLU A 94 -4.76 7.16 -3.90
C GLU A 94 -4.57 6.66 -2.46
N ASP A 95 -5.50 7.00 -1.56
CA ASP A 95 -5.43 6.60 -0.15
C ASP A 95 -5.51 5.08 0.03
N THR A 96 -6.38 4.40 -0.73
CA THR A 96 -6.49 2.93 -0.66
C THR A 96 -5.24 2.25 -1.24
N HIS A 97 -4.61 2.83 -2.25
CA HIS A 97 -3.32 2.36 -2.76
C HIS A 97 -2.24 2.46 -1.68
N ASN A 98 -2.16 3.60 -0.98
CA ASN A 98 -1.20 3.80 0.12
C ASN A 98 -1.45 2.82 1.27
N GLN A 99 -2.71 2.63 1.71
CA GLN A 99 -3.06 1.62 2.70
C GLN A 99 -2.62 0.21 2.29
N VAL A 100 -2.82 -0.18 1.03
CA VAL A 100 -2.38 -1.49 0.48
C VAL A 100 -0.87 -1.61 0.48
N VAL A 101 -0.14 -0.58 0.04
CA VAL A 101 1.33 -0.61 0.01
C VAL A 101 1.92 -0.67 1.42
N ASN A 102 1.37 0.08 2.37
CA ASN A 102 1.82 0.09 3.76
C ASN A 102 1.65 -1.30 4.42
N LEU A 103 0.50 -1.95 4.23
CA LEU A 103 0.27 -3.32 4.74
C LEU A 103 1.19 -4.36 4.07
N LEU A 104 1.43 -4.24 2.76
CA LEU A 104 2.36 -5.13 2.04
C LEU A 104 3.83 -4.94 2.45
N GLN A 105 4.17 -3.84 3.12
CA GLN A 105 5.52 -3.59 3.66
C GLN A 105 5.71 -4.07 5.10
N SER A 106 4.63 -4.30 5.86
CA SER A 106 4.70 -4.79 7.26
C SER A 106 4.61 -6.32 7.39
N ASP A 107 4.76 -7.07 6.29
CA ASP A 107 4.47 -8.52 6.18
C ASP A 107 3.05 -8.92 6.63
N ASP A 108 2.13 -7.95 6.67
CA ASP A 108 0.73 -8.17 7.03
C ASP A 108 -0.11 -8.61 5.83
N SER A 109 -0.96 -9.62 6.05
CA SER A 109 -2.01 -9.94 5.07
C SER A 109 -3.01 -8.78 4.96
N LEU A 110 -3.38 -8.41 3.74
CA LEU A 110 -4.41 -7.38 3.46
C LEU A 110 -5.81 -7.77 3.97
N TYR A 111 -5.98 -9.02 4.40
CA TYR A 111 -7.23 -9.61 4.80
C TYR A 111 -7.08 -10.35 6.12
N GLU A 112 -8.09 -10.25 6.98
CA GLU A 112 -8.21 -11.16 8.12
C GLU A 112 -9.07 -12.37 7.73
N ILE A 113 -8.64 -13.56 8.15
CA ILE A 113 -9.42 -14.80 8.05
C ILE A 113 -10.02 -15.11 9.42
N ASP A 114 -11.32 -15.40 9.48
CA ASP A 114 -11.93 -16.03 10.64
C ASP A 114 -11.56 -17.53 10.67
N ALA A 115 -10.42 -17.83 11.26
CA ALA A 115 -9.90 -19.18 11.39
C ALA A 115 -10.81 -20.10 12.23
N ALA A 116 -11.60 -19.55 13.16
CA ALA A 116 -12.53 -20.31 13.99
C ALA A 116 -13.74 -20.75 13.15
N THR A 117 -14.36 -19.85 12.40
CA THR A 117 -15.44 -20.21 11.46
C THR A 117 -14.93 -21.12 10.35
N LEU A 118 -13.75 -20.84 9.76
CA LEU A 118 -13.13 -21.71 8.75
C LEU A 118 -12.93 -23.14 9.26
N THR A 119 -12.44 -23.31 10.49
CA THR A 119 -12.29 -24.62 11.14
C THR A 119 -13.65 -25.30 11.37
N ASN A 120 -14.64 -24.57 11.90
CA ASN A 120 -15.98 -25.09 12.16
C ASN A 120 -16.75 -25.50 10.89
N LEU A 121 -16.43 -24.88 9.75
CA LEU A 121 -16.99 -25.24 8.45
C LEU A 121 -16.47 -26.60 7.92
N ALA A 122 -15.35 -27.11 8.45
CA ALA A 122 -14.73 -28.38 8.05
C ALA A 122 -14.70 -28.59 6.52
N PRO A 123 -13.97 -27.74 5.76
CA PRO A 123 -13.89 -27.86 4.30
C PRO A 123 -12.99 -29.01 3.87
N ASP A 124 -13.40 -29.71 2.81
CA ASP A 124 -12.58 -30.69 2.09
C ASP A 124 -11.66 -30.03 1.06
N LEU A 125 -12.01 -28.81 0.62
CA LEU A 125 -11.32 -28.04 -0.41
C LEU A 125 -11.41 -26.53 -0.12
N ILE A 126 -10.29 -25.82 -0.17
CA ILE A 126 -10.22 -24.36 -0.12
C ILE A 126 -9.64 -23.84 -1.44
N LEU A 127 -10.34 -22.90 -2.07
CA LEU A 127 -9.92 -22.25 -3.32
C LEU A 127 -9.27 -20.89 -3.02
N VAL A 128 -8.05 -20.69 -3.54
CA VAL A 128 -7.19 -19.50 -3.36
C VAL A 128 -6.50 -19.11 -4.68
N GLN A 129 -5.77 -18.00 -4.73
CA GLN A 129 -4.85 -17.67 -5.84
C GLN A 129 -3.51 -17.12 -5.30
N ASP A 130 -2.52 -16.99 -6.18
CA ASP A 130 -1.22 -16.31 -5.91
C ASP A 130 -0.83 -15.27 -6.97
N VAL A 131 -1.74 -14.93 -7.91
CA VAL A 131 -1.45 -13.98 -9.01
C VAL A 131 -1.40 -12.52 -8.55
N CYS A 132 -2.09 -12.22 -7.45
CA CYS A 132 -2.47 -10.87 -7.06
C CYS A 132 -2.29 -10.67 -5.55
N ASN A 133 -1.10 -10.25 -5.12
CA ASN A 133 -0.80 -9.96 -3.71
C ASN A 133 -1.74 -8.90 -3.09
N VAL A 134 -2.49 -8.15 -3.91
CA VAL A 134 -3.50 -7.18 -3.46
C VAL A 134 -4.86 -7.84 -3.24
N CYS A 135 -5.35 -8.59 -4.23
CA CYS A 135 -6.72 -9.10 -4.34
C CYS A 135 -6.83 -10.60 -4.03
N SER A 136 -5.96 -11.12 -3.18
CA SER A 136 -5.97 -12.53 -2.78
C SER A 136 -5.47 -12.77 -1.38
N ILE A 137 -6.07 -13.77 -0.76
CA ILE A 137 -5.54 -14.39 0.44
C ILE A 137 -4.60 -15.50 0.00
N ASP A 138 -3.34 -15.39 0.42
CA ASP A 138 -2.29 -16.27 -0.03
C ASP A 138 -2.33 -17.65 0.64
N ARG A 139 -1.67 -18.61 0.00
CA ARG A 139 -1.61 -20.00 0.50
C ARG A 139 -0.95 -20.12 1.88
N PRO A 140 0.16 -19.41 2.21
CA PRO A 140 0.70 -19.35 3.56
C PRO A 140 -0.33 -19.01 4.65
N THR A 141 -1.10 -17.92 4.51
CA THR A 141 -2.07 -17.50 5.53
C THR A 141 -3.15 -18.58 5.75
N VAL A 142 -3.68 -19.17 4.68
CA VAL A 142 -4.66 -20.28 4.78
C VAL A 142 -4.04 -21.54 5.39
N SER A 143 -2.80 -21.87 5.04
CA SER A 143 -2.10 -23.05 5.57
C SER A 143 -1.83 -22.92 7.06
N CYS A 144 -1.55 -21.70 7.54
CA CYS A 144 -1.46 -21.37 8.97
C CYS A 144 -2.81 -21.54 9.67
N ALA A 145 -3.88 -20.92 9.13
CA ALA A 145 -5.24 -21.02 9.68
C ALA A 145 -5.78 -22.46 9.72
N MET A 146 -5.32 -23.33 8.81
CA MET A 146 -5.73 -24.74 8.70
C MET A 146 -4.70 -25.75 9.25
N ALA A 147 -3.69 -25.32 10.01
CA ALA A 147 -2.66 -26.20 10.57
C ALA A 147 -3.23 -27.39 11.40
N SER A 148 -4.41 -27.21 12.00
CA SER A 148 -5.12 -28.26 12.76
C SER A 148 -5.91 -29.25 11.90
N ASN A 149 -6.04 -29.01 10.59
CA ASN A 149 -6.89 -29.77 9.65
C ASN A 149 -6.09 -30.25 8.42
N PRO A 150 -5.14 -31.18 8.57
CA PRO A 150 -4.19 -31.55 7.51
C PRO A 150 -4.80 -32.29 6.30
N ASN A 151 -6.09 -32.64 6.35
CA ASN A 151 -6.79 -33.34 5.27
C ASN A 151 -7.48 -32.41 4.26
N THR A 152 -7.58 -31.10 4.56
CA THR A 152 -8.18 -30.12 3.65
C THR A 152 -7.27 -29.85 2.47
N GLU A 153 -7.75 -30.04 1.24
CA GLU A 153 -7.01 -29.67 0.04
C GLU A 153 -7.02 -28.14 -0.15
N ILE A 154 -5.87 -27.54 -0.48
CA ILE A 154 -5.79 -26.12 -0.84
C ILE A 154 -5.40 -26.03 -2.32
N LEU A 155 -6.29 -25.49 -3.14
CA LEU A 155 -6.14 -25.39 -4.60
C LEU A 155 -5.92 -23.94 -5.03
N LEU A 156 -4.83 -23.71 -5.75
CA LEU A 156 -4.50 -22.44 -6.39
C LEU A 156 -5.18 -22.35 -7.76
N VAL A 157 -6.11 -21.41 -7.91
CA VAL A 157 -6.88 -21.15 -9.14
C VAL A 157 -6.37 -19.84 -9.76
N ASN A 158 -5.29 -19.97 -10.52
CA ASN A 158 -4.58 -18.83 -11.10
C ASN A 158 -4.94 -18.65 -12.59
N SER A 159 -5.18 -17.41 -13.02
CA SER A 159 -5.35 -17.05 -14.43
C SER A 159 -4.53 -15.81 -14.77
N ARG A 160 -3.93 -15.77 -15.97
CA ARG A 160 -3.25 -14.57 -16.52
C ARG A 160 -3.58 -14.29 -17.99
N THR A 161 -4.18 -15.26 -18.69
CA THR A 161 -4.66 -15.14 -20.07
C THR A 161 -6.15 -15.45 -20.15
N LEU A 162 -6.80 -15.07 -21.26
CA LEU A 162 -8.21 -15.37 -21.48
C LEU A 162 -8.43 -16.89 -21.57
N ALA A 163 -7.48 -17.63 -22.15
CA ALA A 163 -7.49 -19.09 -22.19
C ALA A 163 -7.42 -19.72 -20.78
N ASN A 164 -6.58 -19.21 -19.87
CA ASN A 164 -6.56 -19.73 -18.50
C ASN A 164 -7.91 -19.47 -17.80
N ALA A 165 -8.47 -18.28 -17.98
CA ALA A 165 -9.73 -17.86 -17.38
C ALA A 165 -10.93 -18.69 -17.88
N LEU A 166 -11.04 -18.91 -19.19
CA LEU A 166 -12.18 -19.58 -19.81
C LEU A 166 -12.06 -21.11 -19.88
N GLU A 167 -10.85 -21.66 -19.74
CA GLU A 167 -10.58 -23.08 -19.94
C GLU A 167 -9.79 -23.76 -18.81
N ASP A 168 -8.55 -23.33 -18.56
CA ASP A 168 -7.65 -24.12 -17.72
C ASP A 168 -8.09 -24.12 -16.26
N SER A 169 -8.54 -22.97 -15.74
CA SER A 169 -9.12 -22.85 -14.40
C SER A 169 -10.42 -23.64 -14.26
N VAL A 170 -11.25 -23.70 -15.31
CA VAL A 170 -12.49 -24.50 -15.36
C VAL A 170 -12.16 -25.99 -15.28
N ARG A 171 -11.20 -26.47 -16.06
CA ARG A 171 -10.74 -27.87 -16.04
C ARG A 171 -10.07 -28.26 -14.72
N LEU A 172 -9.21 -27.38 -14.19
CA LEU A 172 -8.53 -27.57 -12.91
C LEU A 172 -9.54 -27.74 -11.78
N LEU A 173 -10.51 -26.83 -11.68
CA LEU A 173 -11.56 -26.90 -10.66
C LEU A 173 -12.51 -28.07 -10.91
N GLY A 174 -12.87 -28.36 -12.16
CA GLY A 174 -13.65 -29.55 -12.54
C GLY A 174 -13.04 -30.83 -12.03
N LYS A 175 -11.74 -31.04 -12.25
CA LYS A 175 -10.99 -32.20 -11.75
C LYS A 175 -10.96 -32.27 -10.22
N ALA A 176 -10.78 -31.14 -9.54
CA ALA A 176 -10.78 -31.09 -8.08
C ALA A 176 -12.18 -31.38 -7.48
N LEU A 177 -13.25 -31.02 -8.19
CA LEU A 177 -14.63 -31.26 -7.77
C LEU A 177 -15.19 -32.62 -8.23
N HIS A 178 -14.44 -33.38 -9.03
CA HIS A 178 -14.89 -34.61 -9.72
C HIS A 178 -16.08 -34.37 -10.67
N LEU A 179 -16.03 -33.24 -11.38
CA LEU A 179 -17.01 -32.72 -12.33
C LEU A 179 -16.36 -32.46 -13.72
N GLU A 180 -15.48 -33.37 -14.18
CA GLU A 180 -14.73 -33.21 -15.42
C GLU A 180 -15.62 -33.12 -16.68
N ASP A 181 -16.75 -33.82 -16.71
CA ASP A 181 -17.73 -33.77 -17.81
C ASP A 181 -18.45 -32.42 -17.87
N ALA A 182 -18.84 -31.89 -16.71
CA ALA A 182 -19.40 -30.56 -16.56
C ALA A 182 -18.38 -29.46 -16.94
N ALA A 183 -17.10 -29.66 -16.61
CA ALA A 183 -16.02 -28.77 -17.01
C ALA A 183 -15.84 -28.69 -18.53
N GLU A 184 -15.75 -29.83 -19.22
CA GLU A 184 -15.66 -29.81 -20.69
C GLU A 184 -16.93 -29.23 -21.34
N ALA A 185 -18.12 -29.44 -20.76
CA ALA A 185 -19.34 -28.79 -21.22
C ALA A 185 -19.30 -27.26 -21.08
N VAL A 186 -18.78 -26.74 -19.96
CA VAL A 186 -18.57 -25.29 -19.75
C VAL A 186 -17.51 -24.75 -20.72
N VAL A 187 -16.39 -25.44 -20.89
CA VAL A 187 -15.31 -25.00 -21.81
C VAL A 187 -15.78 -25.01 -23.27
N ALA A 188 -16.53 -26.02 -23.69
CA ALA A 188 -17.11 -26.05 -25.03
C ALA A 188 -18.06 -24.87 -25.28
N ALA A 189 -18.90 -24.52 -24.30
CA ALA A 189 -19.79 -23.35 -24.36
C ALA A 189 -18.99 -22.03 -24.40
N ASN A 190 -17.95 -21.90 -23.56
CA ASN A 190 -17.08 -20.72 -23.53
C ASN A 190 -16.37 -20.52 -24.89
N ARG A 191 -15.76 -21.57 -25.46
CA ARG A 191 -15.11 -21.54 -26.78
C ARG A 191 -16.07 -21.15 -27.90
N ALA A 192 -17.28 -21.70 -27.90
CA ALA A 192 -18.29 -21.38 -28.90
C ALA A 192 -18.71 -19.91 -28.83
N ARG A 193 -18.94 -19.38 -27.62
CA ARG A 193 -19.29 -17.96 -27.41
C ARG A 193 -18.12 -17.03 -27.75
N GLN A 194 -16.90 -17.31 -27.30
CA GLN A 194 -15.71 -16.52 -27.66
C GLN A 194 -15.52 -16.46 -29.19
N THR A 195 -15.71 -17.58 -29.88
CA THR A 195 -15.64 -17.66 -31.34
C THR A 195 -16.70 -16.78 -32.00
N ALA A 196 -17.93 -16.78 -31.50
CA ALA A 196 -19.03 -15.95 -32.00
C ALA A 196 -18.82 -14.45 -31.75
N LEU A 197 -18.05 -14.07 -30.72
CA LEU A 197 -17.70 -12.68 -30.38
C LEU A 197 -16.42 -12.18 -31.07
N THR A 198 -15.65 -13.06 -31.71
CA THR A 198 -14.37 -12.69 -32.33
C THR A 198 -14.58 -12.06 -33.70
N VAL A 199 -13.99 -10.88 -33.94
CA VAL A 199 -14.15 -10.09 -35.16
C VAL A 199 -12.86 -10.07 -35.99
N THR A 200 -12.96 -10.44 -37.27
CA THR A 200 -11.86 -10.28 -38.23
C THR A 200 -11.77 -8.82 -38.69
N THR A 201 -10.86 -8.04 -38.10
CA THR A 201 -10.69 -6.62 -38.47
C THR A 201 -10.23 -6.44 -39.92
N GLN A 202 -11.00 -5.72 -40.73
CA GLN A 202 -10.59 -5.26 -42.07
C GLN A 202 -10.12 -3.79 -42.06
N THR A 203 -10.25 -3.10 -40.93
CA THR A 203 -9.84 -1.70 -40.74
C THR A 203 -8.33 -1.57 -40.56
N ILE A 204 -7.73 -0.59 -41.22
CA ILE A 204 -6.28 -0.31 -41.16
C ILE A 204 -5.86 0.29 -39.81
N ARG A 205 -6.76 1.06 -39.17
CA ARG A 205 -6.60 1.59 -37.81
C ARG A 205 -7.66 0.96 -36.91
N ARG A 206 -7.24 0.47 -35.74
CA ARG A 206 -8.12 -0.04 -34.68
C ARG A 206 -8.31 1.06 -33.62
N PRO A 207 -9.49 1.17 -32.97
CA PRO A 207 -9.68 2.11 -31.87
C PRO A 207 -8.78 1.75 -30.69
N ILE A 208 -8.12 2.74 -30.10
CA ILE A 208 -7.29 2.54 -28.91
C ILE A 208 -8.19 2.55 -27.67
N VAL A 209 -8.21 1.43 -26.94
CA VAL A 209 -9.10 1.20 -25.79
C VAL A 209 -8.30 1.15 -24.51
N TYR A 210 -8.65 1.99 -23.55
CA TYR A 210 -8.16 1.87 -22.17
C TYR A 210 -9.22 1.19 -21.33
N ILE A 211 -8.86 0.11 -20.64
CA ILE A 211 -9.65 -0.46 -19.54
C ILE A 211 -8.91 -0.08 -18.25
N VAL A 212 -9.48 0.81 -17.46
CA VAL A 212 -8.84 1.40 -16.26
C VAL A 212 -9.26 0.61 -15.02
N GLU A 213 -8.31 -0.06 -14.39
CA GLU A 213 -8.52 -0.80 -13.13
C GLU A 213 -8.32 0.08 -11.89
N TRP A 214 -7.50 1.14 -12.01
CA TRP A 214 -7.19 2.09 -10.93
C TRP A 214 -6.82 3.47 -11.50
N MET A 215 -7.24 4.55 -10.84
CA MET A 215 -7.01 5.92 -11.34
C MET A 215 -5.71 6.55 -10.89
N GLU A 216 -5.31 6.32 -9.63
CA GLU A 216 -4.12 6.94 -9.02
C GLU A 216 -3.40 5.93 -8.10
N PRO A 217 -2.21 5.41 -8.48
CA PRO A 217 -1.58 5.57 -9.79
C PRO A 217 -2.45 4.98 -10.91
N LEU A 218 -2.24 5.40 -12.17
CA LEU A 218 -3.01 4.87 -13.30
C LEU A 218 -2.65 3.40 -13.57
N PHE A 219 -3.59 2.48 -13.35
CA PHE A 219 -3.46 1.07 -13.70
C PHE A 219 -4.42 0.76 -14.86
N LEU A 220 -3.88 0.18 -15.93
CA LEU A 220 -4.66 -0.34 -17.04
C LEU A 220 -4.69 -1.87 -16.96
N ALA A 221 -5.85 -2.46 -17.23
CA ALA A 221 -6.03 -3.90 -17.30
C ALA A 221 -5.14 -4.51 -18.37
N LYS A 222 -4.61 -5.72 -18.12
CA LYS A 222 -3.66 -6.40 -19.00
C LYS A 222 -3.94 -7.90 -19.13
N GLY A 223 -3.28 -8.56 -20.08
CA GLY A 223 -3.38 -9.99 -20.30
C GLY A 223 -4.70 -10.33 -20.97
N TRP A 224 -5.64 -10.94 -20.23
CA TRP A 224 -6.96 -11.28 -20.79
C TRP A 224 -7.73 -10.04 -21.29
N ALA A 225 -7.53 -8.87 -20.68
CA ALA A 225 -8.13 -7.63 -21.15
C ALA A 225 -7.58 -7.19 -22.52
N ASP A 226 -6.26 -7.28 -22.73
CA ASP A 226 -5.61 -7.01 -24.02
C ASP A 226 -6.10 -8.00 -25.10
N GLU A 227 -6.20 -9.29 -24.73
CA GLU A 227 -6.76 -10.35 -25.59
C GLU A 227 -8.22 -10.04 -25.98
N MET A 228 -9.07 -9.66 -25.03
CA MET A 228 -10.48 -9.28 -25.28
C MET A 228 -10.57 -8.09 -26.23
N VAL A 229 -9.82 -7.01 -25.96
CA VAL A 229 -9.79 -5.80 -26.81
C VAL A 229 -9.37 -6.17 -28.24
N ALA A 230 -8.32 -6.98 -28.40
CA ALA A 230 -7.84 -7.40 -29.71
C ALA A 230 -8.85 -8.31 -30.46
N LEU A 231 -9.51 -9.24 -29.76
CA LEU A 231 -10.49 -10.16 -30.34
C LEU A 231 -11.76 -9.47 -30.84
N VAL A 232 -12.18 -8.37 -30.20
CA VAL A 232 -13.33 -7.57 -30.67
C VAL A 232 -12.94 -6.46 -31.66
N GLY A 233 -11.66 -6.36 -31.99
CA GLY A 233 -11.15 -5.49 -33.06
C GLY A 233 -10.59 -4.13 -32.64
N GLY A 234 -10.42 -3.90 -31.33
CA GLY A 234 -9.69 -2.75 -30.79
C GLY A 234 -8.18 -2.98 -30.69
N GLN A 235 -7.50 -2.02 -30.08
CA GLN A 235 -6.08 -2.08 -29.72
C GLN A 235 -5.89 -1.59 -28.29
N ALA A 236 -5.23 -2.38 -27.45
CA ALA A 236 -4.76 -1.92 -26.14
C ALA A 236 -3.46 -1.09 -26.32
N PRO A 237 -3.19 -0.08 -25.48
CA PRO A 237 -1.97 0.71 -25.57
C PRO A 237 -0.73 -0.12 -25.25
N VAL A 238 0.38 0.15 -25.92
CA VAL A 238 1.67 -0.49 -25.61
C VAL A 238 2.26 0.15 -24.34
N THR A 239 2.27 -0.57 -23.22
CA THR A 239 2.77 -0.05 -21.93
C THR A 239 3.65 -1.06 -21.20
N THR A 240 4.67 -0.59 -20.48
CA THR A 240 5.56 -1.41 -19.63
C THR A 240 5.13 -1.33 -18.16
N GLY A 241 5.26 -2.42 -17.40
CA GLY A 241 4.83 -2.48 -15.98
C GLY A 241 3.32 -2.60 -15.76
N ARG A 242 2.86 -2.51 -14.51
CA ARG A 242 1.42 -2.45 -14.14
C ARG A 242 0.91 -1.00 -14.05
N ILE A 243 1.76 -0.09 -13.57
CA ILE A 243 1.51 1.35 -13.54
C ILE A 243 1.79 1.91 -14.94
N ALA A 244 0.82 2.61 -15.51
CA ALA A 244 0.96 3.30 -16.79
C ALA A 244 1.45 4.74 -16.56
N ASP A 245 2.47 5.16 -17.31
CA ASP A 245 2.77 6.59 -17.50
C ASP A 245 1.96 7.10 -18.70
N PRO A 246 0.87 7.86 -18.48
CA PRO A 246 0.01 8.34 -19.55
C PRO A 246 0.68 9.39 -20.46
N SER A 247 1.86 9.92 -20.11
CA SER A 247 2.58 10.88 -20.96
C SER A 247 3.27 10.24 -22.17
N VAL A 248 3.49 8.92 -22.13
CA VAL A 248 4.14 8.15 -23.21
C VAL A 248 3.20 7.18 -23.93
N LEU A 249 1.92 7.14 -23.56
CA LEU A 249 0.94 6.24 -24.19
C LEU A 249 0.27 6.86 -25.41
N GLU A 250 -0.16 6.00 -26.34
CA GLU A 250 -1.04 6.39 -27.44
C GLU A 250 -2.42 6.84 -26.90
N PRO A 251 -2.92 8.04 -27.25
CA PRO A 251 -4.18 8.55 -26.69
C PRO A 251 -5.38 7.64 -26.97
N PRO A 252 -6.27 7.39 -25.99
CA PRO A 252 -7.40 6.50 -26.19
C PRO A 252 -8.50 7.13 -27.06
N ASP A 253 -9.07 6.32 -27.94
CA ASP A 253 -10.30 6.58 -28.68
C ASP A 253 -11.55 6.15 -27.87
N LEU A 254 -11.37 5.26 -26.87
CA LEU A 254 -12.39 4.73 -25.95
C LEU A 254 -11.81 4.51 -24.53
N ILE A 255 -12.52 4.92 -23.49
CA ILE A 255 -12.17 4.63 -22.08
C ILE A 255 -13.29 3.84 -21.40
N VAL A 256 -12.94 2.69 -20.84
CA VAL A 256 -13.77 1.88 -19.95
C VAL A 256 -13.18 1.97 -18.55
N VAL A 257 -13.92 2.51 -17.59
CA VAL A 257 -13.49 2.59 -16.20
C VAL A 257 -14.12 1.43 -15.43
N ALA A 258 -13.28 0.50 -14.97
CA ALA A 258 -13.65 -0.73 -14.29
C ALA A 258 -12.85 -0.83 -12.98
N LEU A 259 -13.05 0.11 -12.04
CA LEU A 259 -12.20 0.19 -10.85
C LEU A 259 -12.34 -1.07 -9.98
N CYS A 260 -11.21 -1.74 -9.74
CA CYS A 260 -11.20 -3.03 -9.04
C CYS A 260 -11.76 -2.88 -7.61
N GLY A 261 -12.66 -3.78 -7.21
CA GLY A 261 -13.32 -3.73 -5.90
C GLY A 261 -14.49 -2.74 -5.78
N LEU A 262 -14.77 -1.92 -6.81
CA LEU A 262 -15.78 -0.85 -6.75
C LEU A 262 -16.99 -1.10 -7.66
N ASP A 263 -18.18 -0.75 -7.16
CA ASP A 263 -19.38 -0.64 -8.00
C ASP A 263 -19.37 0.66 -8.84
N ARG A 264 -20.34 0.77 -9.76
CA ARG A 264 -20.48 1.95 -10.63
C ARG A 264 -20.71 3.25 -9.86
N HIS A 265 -21.51 3.21 -8.80
CA HIS A 265 -21.87 4.41 -8.05
C HIS A 265 -20.67 4.99 -7.31
N THR A 266 -19.89 4.11 -6.67
CA THR A 266 -18.65 4.43 -5.98
C THR A 266 -17.58 4.89 -6.96
N THR A 267 -17.49 4.25 -8.13
CA THR A 267 -16.59 4.67 -9.22
C THR A 267 -16.94 6.08 -9.73
N VAL A 268 -18.20 6.38 -10.02
CA VAL A 268 -18.64 7.73 -10.44
C VAL A 268 -18.36 8.77 -9.35
N LYS A 269 -18.54 8.41 -8.07
CA LYS A 269 -18.22 9.27 -6.93
C LYS A 269 -16.72 9.56 -6.84
N GLU A 270 -15.87 8.56 -7.05
CA GLU A 270 -14.40 8.72 -7.03
C GLU A 270 -13.91 9.53 -8.23
N LEU A 271 -14.39 9.27 -9.45
CA LEU A 271 -14.06 10.08 -10.63
C LEU A 271 -14.45 11.56 -10.45
N ARG A 272 -15.45 11.85 -9.62
CA ARG A 272 -15.88 13.22 -9.27
C ARG A 272 -15.28 13.75 -7.96
N SER A 273 -14.47 12.97 -7.24
CA SER A 273 -13.90 13.37 -5.95
C SER A 273 -12.72 14.34 -6.11
N LYS A 274 -12.00 14.25 -7.23
CA LYS A 274 -10.78 15.01 -7.54
C LYS A 274 -10.81 15.57 -8.97
N PRO A 275 -10.07 16.66 -9.27
CA PRO A 275 -9.95 17.15 -10.65
C PRO A 275 -9.18 16.15 -11.53
N PHE A 276 -9.70 15.83 -12.72
CA PHE A 276 -9.03 14.89 -13.65
C PHE A 276 -7.61 15.32 -14.02
N PRO A 277 -6.67 14.37 -14.20
CA PRO A 277 -5.31 14.67 -14.64
C PRO A 277 -5.25 15.22 -16.08
N PRO A 278 -4.14 15.87 -16.50
CA PRO A 278 -4.05 16.49 -17.82
C PRO A 278 -4.32 15.55 -19.00
N TRP A 279 -3.79 14.32 -18.94
CA TRP A 279 -3.94 13.32 -20.01
C TRP A 279 -5.42 12.98 -20.30
N TRP A 280 -6.24 12.94 -19.25
CA TRP A 280 -7.67 12.67 -19.34
C TRP A 280 -8.38 13.81 -20.07
N ARG A 281 -8.11 15.07 -19.68
CA ARG A 281 -8.72 16.25 -20.31
C ARG A 281 -8.31 16.41 -21.79
N SER A 282 -7.12 15.97 -22.15
CA SER A 282 -6.64 15.95 -23.54
C SER A 282 -7.05 14.71 -24.35
N SER A 283 -7.76 13.75 -23.75
CA SER A 283 -8.10 12.48 -24.39
C SER A 283 -9.14 12.66 -25.51
N PRO A 284 -8.92 12.06 -26.71
CA PRO A 284 -9.94 11.98 -27.75
C PRO A 284 -11.22 11.29 -27.27
N ALA A 285 -11.11 10.21 -26.50
CA ALA A 285 -12.26 9.53 -25.90
C ALA A 285 -13.11 10.46 -25.02
N VAL A 286 -12.47 11.26 -24.16
CA VAL A 286 -13.18 12.21 -23.28
C VAL A 286 -13.86 13.30 -24.10
N GLN A 287 -13.16 13.89 -25.07
CA GLN A 287 -13.70 14.91 -25.98
C GLN A 287 -14.88 14.42 -26.85
N ALA A 288 -14.92 13.11 -27.14
CA ALA A 288 -16.00 12.47 -27.89
C ALA A 288 -17.13 11.93 -26.99
N GLY A 289 -17.00 12.00 -25.66
CA GLY A 289 -17.96 11.38 -24.72
C GLY A 289 -17.91 9.85 -24.68
N HIS A 290 -16.81 9.25 -25.16
CA HIS A 290 -16.57 7.80 -25.18
C HIS A 290 -15.94 7.30 -23.86
N VAL A 291 -16.54 7.68 -22.74
CA VAL A 291 -16.13 7.25 -21.39
C VAL A 291 -17.27 6.48 -20.75
N PHE A 292 -17.02 5.24 -20.37
CA PHE A 292 -18.03 4.34 -19.82
C PHE A 292 -17.56 3.78 -18.48
N VAL A 293 -18.36 3.99 -17.44
CA VAL A 293 -18.13 3.42 -16.10
C VAL A 293 -18.89 2.11 -16.00
N VAL A 294 -18.18 1.02 -15.76
CA VAL A 294 -18.76 -0.31 -15.56
C VAL A 294 -18.62 -0.75 -14.10
N ASP A 295 -19.33 -1.79 -13.72
CA ASP A 295 -19.17 -2.42 -12.40
C ASP A 295 -17.82 -3.15 -12.35
N GLY A 296 -16.82 -2.53 -11.72
CA GLY A 296 -15.45 -3.05 -11.61
C GLY A 296 -15.29 -4.14 -10.54
N ASN A 297 -16.29 -4.37 -9.69
CA ASN A 297 -16.36 -5.61 -8.91
C ASN A 297 -16.58 -6.81 -9.84
N GLN A 298 -17.44 -6.68 -10.86
CA GLN A 298 -17.96 -7.81 -11.62
C GLN A 298 -17.42 -7.96 -13.05
N MET A 299 -17.06 -6.86 -13.71
CA MET A 299 -16.67 -6.84 -15.13
C MET A 299 -15.17 -6.58 -15.30
N PHE A 300 -14.57 -7.22 -16.30
CA PHE A 300 -13.15 -7.16 -16.67
C PHE A 300 -12.14 -7.70 -15.63
N ASN A 301 -12.38 -7.53 -14.32
CA ASN A 301 -11.40 -7.84 -13.27
C ASN A 301 -11.47 -9.29 -12.75
N ARG A 302 -12.57 -10.03 -13.02
CA ARG A 302 -12.74 -11.44 -12.63
C ARG A 302 -12.44 -12.38 -13.80
N PRO A 303 -11.40 -13.23 -13.75
CA PRO A 303 -11.08 -14.17 -14.83
C PRO A 303 -12.02 -15.37 -14.87
N THR A 304 -13.24 -15.16 -15.37
CA THR A 304 -14.33 -16.16 -15.41
C THR A 304 -15.05 -16.16 -16.76
N ASN A 305 -16.03 -17.05 -16.92
CA ASN A 305 -16.90 -17.05 -18.10
C ASN A 305 -17.69 -15.73 -18.28
N ARG A 306 -17.80 -14.88 -17.25
CA ARG A 306 -18.39 -13.54 -17.34
C ARG A 306 -17.52 -12.53 -18.11
N LEU A 307 -16.24 -12.83 -18.32
CA LEU A 307 -15.43 -12.08 -19.30
C LEU A 307 -16.05 -12.12 -20.69
N LEU A 308 -16.86 -13.13 -21.03
CA LEU A 308 -17.60 -13.18 -22.29
C LEU A 308 -18.80 -12.23 -22.32
N ASP A 309 -19.42 -11.92 -21.17
CA ASP A 309 -20.44 -10.86 -21.07
C ASP A 309 -19.79 -9.49 -21.27
N ALA A 310 -18.63 -9.26 -20.63
CA ALA A 310 -17.84 -8.06 -20.79
C ALA A 310 -17.28 -7.89 -22.21
N MET A 311 -16.85 -8.99 -22.85
CA MET A 311 -16.36 -9.01 -24.24
C MET A 311 -17.48 -8.72 -25.24
N GLU A 312 -18.69 -9.26 -25.03
CA GLU A 312 -19.84 -8.99 -25.88
C GLU A 312 -20.23 -7.50 -25.85
N TRP A 313 -20.25 -6.89 -24.66
CA TRP A 313 -20.44 -5.45 -24.52
C TRP A 313 -19.29 -4.64 -25.11
N LEU A 314 -18.04 -5.04 -24.86
CA LEU A 314 -16.86 -4.36 -25.39
C LEU A 314 -16.89 -4.32 -26.92
N GLY A 315 -17.29 -5.41 -27.59
CA GLY A 315 -17.40 -5.45 -29.05
C GLY A 315 -18.46 -4.50 -29.61
N VAL A 316 -19.57 -4.29 -28.89
CA VAL A 316 -20.57 -3.29 -29.26
C VAL A 316 -19.97 -1.88 -29.20
N VAL A 317 -19.31 -1.50 -28.10
CA VAL A 317 -18.77 -0.13 -27.95
C VAL A 317 -17.52 0.14 -28.78
N VAL A 318 -16.69 -0.88 -29.05
CA VAL A 318 -15.55 -0.76 -29.98
C VAL A 318 -16.03 -0.58 -31.42
N ALA A 319 -17.14 -1.20 -31.81
CA ALA A 319 -17.75 -1.02 -33.13
C ALA A 319 -18.53 0.32 -33.26
N ASN A 320 -19.26 0.72 -32.21
CA ASN A 320 -19.97 2.01 -32.13
C ASN A 320 -20.21 2.41 -30.66
N PRO A 321 -19.44 3.38 -30.12
CA PRO A 321 -19.58 3.83 -28.72
C PRO A 321 -20.99 4.30 -28.34
N HIS A 322 -21.77 4.84 -29.29
CA HIS A 322 -23.14 5.29 -29.01
C HIS A 322 -24.12 4.14 -28.68
N HIS A 323 -23.75 2.89 -28.91
CA HIS A 323 -24.58 1.71 -28.62
C HIS A 323 -24.28 1.07 -27.25
N PHE A 324 -23.54 1.74 -26.35
CA PHE A 324 -23.14 1.22 -25.04
C PHE A 324 -24.29 0.65 -24.17
N ASN A 325 -25.53 1.09 -24.39
CA ASN A 325 -26.71 0.64 -23.66
C ASN A 325 -27.55 -0.43 -24.41
N SER A 326 -27.08 -0.96 -25.54
CA SER A 326 -27.85 -1.92 -26.35
C SER A 326 -27.93 -3.33 -25.75
N ILE A 327 -27.03 -3.69 -24.83
CA ILE A 327 -27.07 -4.96 -24.11
C ILE A 327 -27.85 -4.79 -22.83
N GLN A 328 -29.07 -5.33 -22.81
CA GLN A 328 -29.96 -5.25 -21.65
C GLN A 328 -29.34 -5.91 -20.41
N GLY A 329 -29.25 -5.15 -19.32
CA GLY A 329 -28.76 -5.64 -18.03
C GLY A 329 -27.24 -5.63 -17.86
N PHE A 330 -26.47 -5.22 -18.87
CA PHE A 330 -25.04 -4.97 -18.66
C PHE A 330 -24.83 -3.75 -17.74
N PRO A 331 -24.03 -3.85 -16.67
CA PRO A 331 -23.90 -2.78 -15.70
C PRO A 331 -22.92 -1.71 -16.22
N VAL A 332 -23.45 -0.68 -16.87
CA VAL A 332 -22.70 0.47 -17.40
C VAL A 332 -23.46 1.79 -17.27
N ASP A 333 -22.72 2.87 -17.03
CA ASP A 333 -23.16 4.26 -17.21
C ASP A 333 -22.21 4.99 -18.19
N ALA A 334 -22.74 5.88 -19.02
CA ALA A 334 -21.90 6.86 -19.73
C ALA A 334 -21.46 7.95 -18.75
N PHE A 335 -20.18 8.33 -18.81
CA PHE A 335 -19.60 9.33 -17.92
C PHE A 335 -19.39 10.66 -18.66
N ASP A 336 -20.24 11.63 -18.35
CA ASP A 336 -20.09 13.02 -18.78
C ASP A 336 -19.09 13.74 -17.85
N SER A 337 -17.96 14.20 -18.43
CA SER A 337 -16.91 14.95 -17.75
C SER A 337 -17.23 16.43 -17.52
N ASP A 338 -18.19 16.99 -18.26
CA ASP A 338 -18.56 18.40 -18.23
C ASP A 338 -19.76 18.65 -17.30
N ALA A 339 -20.56 17.60 -17.04
CA ALA A 339 -21.62 17.59 -16.05
C ALA A 339 -21.10 17.79 -14.61
N ALA A 340 -21.10 19.06 -14.20
CA ALA A 340 -20.71 19.62 -12.89
C ALA A 340 -19.22 19.97 -12.69
N ALA A 341 -18.63 20.70 -13.63
CA ALA A 341 -17.45 21.52 -13.35
C ALA A 341 -17.79 22.65 -12.34
N PRO A 342 -17.01 22.83 -11.24
CA PRO A 342 -17.13 24.00 -10.35
C PRO A 342 -16.66 25.29 -11.05
N PRO A 343 -17.11 26.48 -10.60
CA PRO A 343 -16.98 27.72 -11.37
C PRO A 343 -15.54 28.27 -11.47
N ILE A 344 -15.19 28.70 -12.69
CA ILE A 344 -14.05 29.49 -13.17
C ILE A 344 -12.99 29.88 -12.10
N LEU A 345 -11.93 29.05 -12.02
CA LEU A 345 -10.63 29.41 -11.44
C LEU A 345 -9.42 28.95 -12.30
N SER A 346 -9.64 28.08 -13.30
CA SER A 346 -8.59 27.30 -13.97
C SER A 346 -7.57 28.08 -14.82
N GLU A 347 -8.00 29.02 -15.67
CA GLU A 347 -7.08 29.78 -16.53
C GLU A 347 -6.17 30.73 -15.73
N ILE A 348 -6.73 31.35 -14.69
CA ILE A 348 -5.99 32.25 -13.79
C ILE A 348 -4.98 31.47 -12.96
N GLU A 349 -5.35 30.29 -12.46
CA GLU A 349 -4.43 29.39 -11.76
C GLU A 349 -3.30 28.90 -12.67
N ALA A 350 -3.61 28.52 -13.92
CA ALA A 350 -2.60 28.17 -14.92
C ALA A 350 -1.63 29.34 -15.20
N ALA A 351 -2.13 30.57 -15.33
CA ALA A 351 -1.31 31.76 -15.50
C ALA A 351 -0.42 32.05 -14.26
N ILE A 352 -0.95 31.87 -13.05
CA ILE A 352 -0.19 31.99 -11.79
C ILE A 352 0.95 30.96 -11.74
N VAL A 353 0.67 29.69 -12.08
CA VAL A 353 1.67 28.62 -12.11
C VAL A 353 2.73 28.88 -13.18
N ALA A 354 2.35 29.30 -14.38
CA ALA A 354 3.29 29.61 -15.46
C ALA A 354 4.21 30.79 -15.10
N ALA A 355 3.67 31.87 -14.53
CA ALA A 355 4.46 33.03 -14.09
C ALA A 355 5.41 32.69 -12.93
N HIS A 356 4.97 31.87 -11.98
CA HIS A 356 5.79 31.33 -10.90
C HIS A 356 6.92 30.43 -11.42
N ALA A 357 6.62 29.50 -12.33
CA ALA A 357 7.60 28.59 -12.92
C ALA A 357 8.67 29.34 -13.73
N ALA A 358 8.27 30.31 -14.56
CA ALA A 358 9.19 31.16 -15.32
C ALA A 358 10.11 31.97 -14.39
N ALA A 359 9.58 32.53 -13.31
CA ALA A 359 10.38 33.27 -12.33
C ALA A 359 11.32 32.35 -11.53
N CYS A 360 10.93 31.10 -11.23
CA CYS A 360 11.82 30.11 -10.62
C CYS A 360 12.97 29.73 -11.57
N ALA A 361 12.68 29.46 -12.84
CA ALA A 361 13.68 29.14 -13.86
C ALA A 361 14.67 30.30 -14.09
N ALA A 362 14.20 31.55 -13.98
CA ALA A 362 15.03 32.75 -14.05
C ALA A 362 15.71 33.12 -12.70
N ASN A 363 15.61 32.27 -11.68
CA ASN A 363 16.11 32.49 -10.31
C ASN A 363 15.69 33.85 -9.68
N GLN A 364 14.48 34.31 -10.01
CA GLN A 364 13.93 35.57 -9.52
C GLN A 364 13.29 35.40 -8.14
N ALA A 365 13.47 36.39 -7.27
CA ALA A 365 12.92 36.34 -5.91
C ALA A 365 11.38 36.44 -5.87
N ARG A 366 10.76 37.08 -6.88
CA ARG A 366 9.32 37.31 -6.98
C ARG A 366 8.86 37.29 -8.44
N TYR A 367 7.57 37.02 -8.63
CA TYR A 367 6.82 37.32 -9.84
C TYR A 367 5.63 38.21 -9.49
N ASN A 368 5.01 38.86 -10.49
CA ASN A 368 3.76 39.59 -10.29
C ASN A 368 2.60 38.62 -10.51
N ASP A 369 1.73 38.47 -9.51
CA ASP A 369 0.54 37.62 -9.54
C ASP A 369 -0.43 38.09 -10.65
N PRO A 370 -0.70 37.28 -11.70
CA PRO A 370 -1.53 37.71 -12.83
C PRO A 370 -2.97 38.10 -12.47
N ALA A 371 -3.49 37.66 -11.33
CA ALA A 371 -4.84 37.98 -10.88
C ALA A 371 -4.94 39.29 -10.09
N THR A 372 -3.85 39.70 -9.42
CA THR A 372 -3.88 40.79 -8.42
C THR A 372 -2.81 41.86 -8.62
N GLY A 373 -1.81 41.62 -9.46
CA GLY A 373 -0.66 42.51 -9.68
C GLY A 373 0.34 42.56 -8.51
N TYR A 374 0.09 41.88 -7.40
CA TYR A 374 1.00 41.87 -6.25
C TYR A 374 2.25 41.04 -6.50
N GLY A 375 3.39 41.49 -5.98
CA GLY A 375 4.66 40.75 -6.04
C GLY A 375 4.67 39.57 -5.06
N VAL A 376 4.56 38.35 -5.56
CA VAL A 376 4.55 37.10 -4.79
C VAL A 376 5.92 36.43 -4.83
N PHE A 377 6.42 35.97 -3.68
CA PHE A 377 7.70 35.26 -3.60
C PHE A 377 7.66 33.90 -4.32
N THR A 378 8.74 33.57 -5.02
CA THR A 378 8.92 32.26 -5.67
C THR A 378 9.26 31.17 -4.66
N SER A 379 8.96 29.91 -4.99
CA SER A 379 9.32 28.76 -4.14
C SER A 379 10.83 28.59 -4.04
N ALA A 380 11.58 28.82 -5.14
CA ALA A 380 13.05 28.80 -5.17
C ALA A 380 13.66 29.77 -4.14
N TYR A 381 13.21 31.04 -4.14
CA TYR A 381 13.65 32.03 -3.16
C TYR A 381 13.21 31.71 -1.73
N LEU A 382 12.03 31.12 -1.55
CA LEU A 382 11.59 30.67 -0.23
C LEU A 382 12.42 29.49 0.28
N LEU A 383 12.87 28.58 -0.60
CA LEU A 383 13.69 27.41 -0.27
C LEU A 383 15.12 27.81 0.13
N ASP A 384 15.73 28.74 -0.61
CA ASP A 384 17.08 29.30 -0.33
C ASP A 384 17.17 29.93 1.08
N ARG A 385 16.07 30.51 1.57
CA ARG A 385 16.01 31.09 2.92
C ARG A 385 16.09 30.06 4.05
N GLN A 386 15.89 28.77 3.75
CA GLN A 386 15.89 27.67 4.72
C GLN A 386 14.95 27.91 5.92
N ALA A 387 13.83 28.60 5.73
CA ALA A 387 12.97 29.04 6.84
C ALA A 387 11.52 29.33 6.42
N CYS A 388 10.58 28.56 6.97
CA CYS A 388 9.16 28.88 6.91
C CYS A 388 8.81 30.02 7.87
N CYS A 389 8.18 31.10 7.36
CA CYS A 389 7.94 32.34 8.12
C CYS A 389 6.54 32.45 8.74
N GLY A 390 5.68 31.43 8.61
CA GLY A 390 4.30 31.45 9.13
C GLY A 390 3.30 32.33 8.35
N ASN A 391 3.73 33.07 7.32
CA ASN A 391 2.90 34.05 6.61
C ASN A 391 2.02 33.47 5.48
N ARG A 392 1.66 32.18 5.53
CA ARG A 392 0.73 31.52 4.56
C ARG A 392 1.08 31.76 3.08
N CYS A 393 2.37 31.73 2.73
CA CYS A 393 2.85 32.05 1.39
C CYS A 393 2.25 31.13 0.31
N ARG A 394 1.76 31.70 -0.81
CA ARG A 394 1.14 30.95 -1.94
C ARG A 394 2.01 29.79 -2.44
N HIS A 395 3.32 29.98 -2.54
CA HIS A 395 4.28 28.95 -2.99
C HIS A 395 5.27 28.55 -1.89
N CYS A 396 4.78 28.36 -0.66
CA CYS A 396 5.59 27.83 0.44
C CYS A 396 6.09 26.41 0.10
N PRO A 397 7.42 26.16 0.01
CA PRO A 397 7.96 24.81 -0.21
C PRO A 397 7.94 23.96 1.06
N TYR A 398 7.73 24.58 2.23
CA TYR A 398 7.73 23.93 3.55
C TYR A 398 6.33 23.53 4.03
N GLY A 399 5.39 23.23 3.13
CA GLY A 399 4.03 22.76 3.47
C GLY A 399 3.28 23.60 4.51
N HIS A 400 3.52 24.91 4.52
CA HIS A 400 3.01 25.85 5.55
C HIS A 400 3.31 25.42 7.00
N ALA A 401 4.40 24.70 7.27
CA ALA A 401 4.67 24.07 8.57
C ALA A 401 4.66 25.02 9.78
N ASN A 402 5.21 26.23 9.64
CA ASN A 402 5.22 27.26 10.70
C ASN A 402 3.98 28.17 10.72
N VAL A 403 2.93 27.88 9.93
CA VAL A 403 1.63 28.57 10.07
C VAL A 403 0.90 27.94 11.27
N PRO A 404 0.38 28.72 12.23
CA PRO A 404 -0.39 28.18 13.35
C PRO A 404 -1.60 27.35 12.89
N LEU A 405 -1.89 26.24 13.58
CA LEU A 405 -2.91 25.26 13.17
C LEU A 405 -4.28 25.92 13.01
N GLU A 406 -4.65 26.79 13.93
CA GLU A 406 -5.89 27.55 13.94
C GLU A 406 -6.01 28.53 12.76
N GLN A 407 -4.91 28.85 12.07
CA GLN A 407 -4.90 29.74 10.90
C GLN A 407 -4.87 28.99 9.56
N LEU A 408 -4.78 27.66 9.55
CA LEU A 408 -4.71 26.87 8.31
C LEU A 408 -6.00 26.91 7.49
N HIS A 409 -7.15 27.04 8.14
CA HIS A 409 -8.46 27.17 7.47
C HIS A 409 -8.57 28.45 6.62
N LEU A 410 -7.67 29.42 6.82
CA LEU A 410 -7.60 30.68 6.06
C LEU A 410 -6.73 30.56 4.80
N ILE A 411 -6.10 29.40 4.57
CA ILE A 411 -5.29 29.12 3.37
C ILE A 411 -6.20 28.51 2.30
N LYS A 412 -6.42 29.23 1.18
CA LYS A 412 -7.28 28.77 0.07
C LYS A 412 -6.74 27.55 -0.67
N SER A 413 -5.42 27.47 -0.85
CA SER A 413 -4.72 26.31 -1.43
C SER A 413 -3.56 25.97 -0.52
N LYS A 414 -3.64 24.81 0.14
CA LYS A 414 -2.61 24.30 1.04
C LYS A 414 -1.48 23.71 0.20
N ASN A 415 -0.24 23.96 0.61
CA ASN A 415 0.91 23.34 -0.02
C ASN A 415 1.30 22.11 0.79
N THR A 416 1.72 21.05 0.12
CA THR A 416 2.39 19.89 0.70
C THR A 416 3.92 20.05 0.60
N MET A 417 4.67 19.29 1.39
CA MET A 417 6.13 19.17 1.21
C MET A 417 6.38 17.98 0.29
N THR A 418 6.57 18.23 -1.00
CA THR A 418 6.77 17.16 -1.99
C THR A 418 8.25 16.82 -2.25
N SER A 419 9.17 17.50 -1.57
CA SER A 419 10.62 17.32 -1.74
C SER A 419 11.37 17.56 -0.43
N SER A 420 12.62 17.13 -0.39
CA SER A 420 13.49 17.31 0.77
C SER A 420 13.74 18.79 1.05
N VAL A 421 13.56 19.20 2.31
CA VAL A 421 13.69 20.61 2.74
C VAL A 421 14.56 20.74 3.98
N PHE A 422 15.52 21.66 3.93
CA PHE A 422 16.33 22.04 5.08
C PHE A 422 15.73 23.28 5.76
N LEU A 423 15.56 23.18 7.08
CA LEU A 423 15.06 24.22 7.96
C LEU A 423 16.14 24.60 8.97
N ARG A 424 16.60 25.84 8.90
CA ARG A 424 17.54 26.42 9.86
C ARG A 424 16.85 26.66 11.22
N PRO A 425 17.59 26.68 12.34
CA PRO A 425 17.01 26.96 13.65
C PRO A 425 16.34 28.34 13.69
N PRO A 426 15.13 28.48 14.27
CA PRO A 426 14.36 29.72 14.21
C PRO A 426 15.00 30.87 14.99
N LYS A 427 15.81 30.57 16.01
CA LYS A 427 16.51 31.56 16.85
C LYS A 427 18.02 31.25 16.89
N PRO A 428 18.80 31.63 15.87
CA PRO A 428 20.25 31.43 15.86
C PRO A 428 20.91 31.98 17.13
N SER A 429 21.83 31.20 17.71
CA SER A 429 22.56 31.54 18.95
C SER A 429 21.72 31.68 20.24
N ALA A 430 20.43 31.34 20.22
CA ALA A 430 19.64 31.11 21.43
C ALA A 430 19.79 29.66 21.93
N THR A 431 19.66 29.47 23.24
CA THR A 431 19.55 28.14 23.85
C THR A 431 18.14 27.61 23.61
N GLY A 432 18.02 26.38 23.11
CA GLY A 432 16.74 25.69 22.91
C GLY A 432 16.22 25.00 24.17
N ARG A 433 15.02 24.39 24.08
CA ARG A 433 14.36 23.71 25.21
C ARG A 433 15.25 22.68 25.94
N LEU A 434 16.08 21.94 25.20
CA LEU A 434 16.96 20.90 25.75
C LEU A 434 18.33 21.42 26.23
N GLY A 435 18.52 22.74 26.37
CA GLY A 435 19.76 23.32 26.90
C GLY A 435 20.93 23.40 25.90
N TYR A 436 20.81 22.83 24.70
CA TYR A 436 21.77 23.05 23.62
C TYR A 436 21.64 24.46 23.04
N ARG A 437 22.76 25.05 22.63
CA ARG A 437 22.85 26.40 22.05
C ARG A 437 23.63 26.32 20.75
N ASN A 438 22.97 26.55 19.62
CA ASN A 438 23.67 26.60 18.33
C ASN A 438 24.82 27.62 18.37
N PRO A 439 26.03 27.26 17.95
CA PRO A 439 27.09 28.24 17.78
C PRO A 439 26.68 29.28 16.75
N LYS A 440 27.21 30.49 16.91
CA LYS A 440 27.06 31.54 15.90
C LYS A 440 28.10 31.28 14.80
N PRO A 441 27.73 31.21 13.51
CA PRO A 441 28.73 31.18 12.44
C PRO A 441 29.58 32.46 12.51
N VAL A 442 30.86 32.32 12.84
CA VAL A 442 31.84 33.41 12.85
C VAL A 442 32.63 33.36 11.54
N LYS A 443 32.59 34.46 10.78
CA LYS A 443 33.27 34.54 9.48
C LYS A 443 34.79 34.42 9.68
N GLY A 444 35.39 33.37 9.14
CA GLY A 444 36.82 33.07 9.28
C GLY A 444 37.19 32.20 10.49
N ALA A 445 36.22 31.64 11.22
CA ALA A 445 36.50 30.56 12.18
C ALA A 445 36.85 29.25 11.46
N VAL A 446 37.49 28.33 12.18
CA VAL A 446 37.77 26.97 11.69
C VAL A 446 36.42 26.27 11.39
N PRO A 447 36.27 25.64 10.22
CA PRO A 447 35.10 24.81 9.91
C PRO A 447 34.86 23.75 10.98
N ARG A 448 33.59 23.50 11.30
CA ARG A 448 33.19 22.53 12.32
C ARG A 448 32.71 21.24 11.67
N ASP A 449 32.86 20.11 12.34
CA ASP A 449 32.25 18.86 11.93
C ASP A 449 30.78 18.82 12.41
N VAL A 450 29.94 17.95 11.85
CA VAL A 450 28.53 17.83 12.27
C VAL A 450 28.13 16.39 12.54
N VAL A 451 27.33 16.18 13.57
CA VAL A 451 26.62 14.93 13.83
C VAL A 451 25.16 15.07 13.42
N VAL A 452 24.65 14.05 12.73
CA VAL A 452 23.26 14.02 12.27
C VAL A 452 22.48 13.06 13.14
N VAL A 453 21.51 13.58 13.90
CA VAL A 453 20.65 12.78 14.78
C VAL A 453 19.39 12.42 14.03
N PHE A 454 19.14 11.12 13.84
CA PHE A 454 17.89 10.62 13.27
C PHE A 454 16.75 10.89 14.26
N TRP A 455 15.89 11.83 13.88
CA TRP A 455 14.85 12.36 14.73
C TRP A 455 13.48 11.84 14.27
N SER A 456 13.01 10.77 14.90
CA SER A 456 11.66 10.22 14.67
C SER A 456 10.56 11.08 15.32
N GLY A 457 10.93 11.96 16.26
CA GLY A 457 9.97 12.76 17.03
C GLY A 457 9.38 12.06 18.24
N GLY A 458 9.85 10.84 18.56
CA GLY A 458 9.46 10.06 19.73
C GLY A 458 10.48 10.05 20.88
N LYS A 459 10.12 9.36 21.96
CA LYS A 459 10.91 9.27 23.21
C LYS A 459 12.34 8.77 23.01
N ASP A 460 12.56 7.87 22.06
CA ASP A 460 13.84 7.19 21.84
C ASP A 460 14.82 8.14 21.15
N SER A 461 14.37 8.84 20.10
CA SER A 461 15.13 9.92 19.48
C SER A 461 15.38 11.11 20.43
N LEU A 462 14.46 11.38 21.37
CA LEU A 462 14.68 12.36 22.45
C LEU A 462 15.81 11.92 23.40
N LEU A 463 15.81 10.66 23.86
CA LEU A 463 16.87 10.13 24.72
C LEU A 463 18.23 10.12 24.01
N ALA A 464 18.28 9.68 22.75
CA ALA A 464 19.50 9.67 21.95
C ALA A 464 20.05 11.08 21.69
N LEU A 465 19.17 12.05 21.43
CA LEU A 465 19.55 13.46 21.30
C LEU A 465 20.09 14.03 22.63
N LEU A 466 19.51 13.67 23.77
CA LEU A 466 19.99 14.12 25.08
C LEU A 466 21.39 13.58 25.39
N ASP A 467 21.62 12.28 25.17
CA ASP A 467 22.97 11.70 25.29
C ASP A 467 23.97 12.34 24.31
N THR A 468 23.53 12.66 23.08
CA THR A 468 24.36 13.40 22.13
C THR A 468 24.72 14.78 22.67
N ILE A 469 23.75 15.56 23.16
CA ILE A 469 23.96 16.91 23.70
C ILE A 469 24.93 16.90 24.89
N ASP A 470 24.89 15.86 25.73
CA ASP A 470 25.73 15.72 26.92
C ASP A 470 27.16 15.23 26.59
N THR A 471 27.36 14.46 25.51
CA THR A 471 28.66 13.91 25.10
C THR A 471 29.37 14.65 23.95
N LEU A 472 28.66 15.53 23.23
CA LEU A 472 29.20 16.30 22.09
C LEU A 472 30.44 17.11 22.45
N ASP A 473 31.49 17.07 21.63
CA ASP A 473 32.54 18.10 21.67
C ASP A 473 31.99 19.40 21.09
N ARG A 474 31.39 20.22 21.97
CA ARG A 474 30.84 21.54 21.62
C ARG A 474 31.89 22.52 21.09
N SER A 475 33.19 22.21 21.14
CA SER A 475 34.25 23.02 20.52
C SER A 475 34.48 22.68 19.03
N ALA A 476 34.14 21.46 18.60
CA ALA A 476 34.44 20.94 17.26
C ALA A 476 33.20 20.46 16.46
N GLU A 477 32.18 19.90 17.12
CA GLU A 477 30.99 19.30 16.50
C GLU A 477 29.72 20.18 16.67
N ASP A 478 28.88 20.20 15.64
CA ASP A 478 27.52 20.75 15.65
C ASP A 478 26.46 19.64 15.51
N ILE A 479 25.19 19.93 15.83
CA ILE A 479 24.07 18.97 15.72
C ILE A 479 23.10 19.42 14.63
N VAL A 480 22.68 18.47 13.78
CA VAL A 480 21.53 18.58 12.85
C VAL A 480 20.56 17.44 13.12
N LEU A 481 19.26 17.72 13.11
CA LEU A 481 18.22 16.69 13.10
C LEU A 481 17.94 16.26 11.65
N LEU A 482 17.77 14.97 11.39
CA LEU A 482 17.30 14.45 10.11
C LEU A 482 16.07 13.55 10.32
N THR A 483 15.04 13.78 9.53
CA THR A 483 13.81 12.98 9.56
C THR A 483 13.39 12.64 8.14
N THR A 484 13.22 11.36 7.84
CA THR A 484 12.60 10.91 6.57
C THR A 484 11.09 10.94 6.70
N PHE A 485 10.40 11.39 5.66
CA PHE A 485 8.94 11.46 5.63
C PHE A 485 8.38 11.03 4.27
N ASN A 486 7.14 10.53 4.25
CA ASN A 486 6.44 10.25 3.01
C ASN A 486 5.86 11.58 2.45
N PRO A 487 6.31 12.07 1.28
CA PRO A 487 5.76 13.27 0.64
C PRO A 487 4.30 13.13 0.18
N ASP A 488 3.84 11.90 -0.03
CA ASP A 488 2.49 11.58 -0.51
C ASP A 488 1.47 11.75 0.64
N GLU A 489 1.82 11.26 1.83
CA GLU A 489 0.98 11.27 3.04
C GLU A 489 1.26 12.45 4.00
N GLY A 490 2.45 13.05 3.94
CA GLY A 490 2.86 14.14 4.83
C GLY A 490 3.22 13.72 6.26
N VAL A 491 3.49 12.42 6.49
CA VAL A 491 3.83 11.84 7.81
C VAL A 491 5.21 11.18 7.82
N VAL A 492 5.77 11.00 9.02
CA VAL A 492 6.92 10.13 9.28
C VAL A 492 6.44 8.67 9.24
N PRO A 493 6.94 7.82 8.32
CA PRO A 493 6.56 6.41 8.22
C PRO A 493 6.78 5.65 9.52
N VAL A 494 5.97 4.62 9.75
CA VAL A 494 5.97 3.75 10.94
C VAL A 494 5.56 4.47 12.24
N GLN A 495 6.07 5.66 12.55
CA GLN A 495 5.69 6.41 13.77
C GLN A 495 4.33 7.11 13.69
N ASN A 496 3.80 7.31 12.47
CA ASN A 496 2.53 8.03 12.20
C ASN A 496 2.51 9.45 12.79
N ILE A 497 3.59 10.23 12.58
CA ILE A 497 3.73 11.60 13.08
C ILE A 497 3.68 12.59 11.92
N ASP A 498 2.73 13.54 11.96
CA ASP A 498 2.64 14.66 11.01
C ASP A 498 3.95 15.47 11.01
N VAL A 499 4.51 15.74 9.81
CA VAL A 499 5.81 16.40 9.66
C VAL A 499 5.84 17.82 10.26
N ARG A 500 4.70 18.49 10.40
CA ARG A 500 4.60 19.79 11.08
C ARG A 500 4.86 19.66 12.58
N THR A 501 4.52 18.53 13.19
CA THR A 501 4.90 18.21 14.57
C THR A 501 6.41 18.08 14.70
N ILE A 502 7.08 17.42 13.75
CA ILE A 502 8.54 17.36 13.68
C ILE A 502 9.17 18.75 13.55
N VAL A 503 8.61 19.61 12.69
CA VAL A 503 9.07 21.01 12.56
C VAL A 503 8.87 21.80 13.85
N ALA A 504 7.74 21.63 14.54
CA ALA A 504 7.46 22.27 15.83
C ALA A 504 8.43 21.80 16.93
N GLN A 505 8.73 20.50 17.00
CA GLN A 505 9.74 19.93 17.89
C GLN A 505 11.12 20.53 17.61
N ALA A 506 11.60 20.49 16.37
CA ALA A 506 12.89 21.07 15.99
C ALA A 506 12.97 22.58 16.28
N ALA A 507 11.87 23.31 16.11
CA ALA A 507 11.78 24.73 16.45
C ALA A 507 11.84 24.99 17.98
N ALA A 508 11.24 24.11 18.79
CA ALA A 508 11.27 24.20 20.26
C ALA A 508 12.64 23.80 20.84
N ILE A 509 13.25 22.73 20.32
CA ILE A 509 14.63 22.32 20.59
C ILE A 509 15.63 23.35 20.01
N ASN A 510 15.18 24.18 19.07
CA ASN A 510 15.96 25.17 18.33
C ASN A 510 17.20 24.55 17.67
N LEU A 511 17.02 23.46 16.91
CA LEU A 511 18.06 22.83 16.09
C LEU A 511 17.77 23.01 14.59
N PRO A 512 18.77 22.90 13.71
CA PRO A 512 18.54 22.69 12.28
C PRO A 512 17.85 21.33 12.05
N LEU A 513 16.97 21.27 11.07
CA LEU A 513 16.22 20.06 10.69
C LEU A 513 16.29 19.86 9.18
N PHE A 514 16.71 18.68 8.75
CA PHE A 514 16.58 18.21 7.38
C PHE A 514 15.40 17.23 7.29
N LEU A 515 14.33 17.64 6.64
CA LEU A 515 13.24 16.76 6.23
C LEU A 515 13.60 16.15 4.88
N VAL A 516 13.75 14.83 4.82
CA VAL A 516 14.11 14.09 3.60
C VAL A 516 12.86 13.42 3.05
N ALA A 517 12.42 13.82 1.86
CA ALA A 517 11.27 13.21 1.22
C ALA A 517 11.66 11.85 0.66
N VAL A 518 11.02 10.79 1.17
CA VAL A 518 11.17 9.42 0.68
C VAL A 518 9.80 9.00 0.14
N PRO A 519 9.52 9.22 -1.17
CA PRO A 519 8.26 8.81 -1.79
C PRO A 519 8.10 7.30 -1.76
N THR A 520 6.86 6.86 -1.90
CA THR A 520 6.49 5.43 -1.88
C THR A 520 7.30 4.65 -2.94
N GLY A 521 8.08 3.66 -2.52
CA GLY A 521 9.00 2.89 -3.38
C GLY A 521 10.36 3.54 -3.67
N GLY A 522 10.66 4.71 -3.08
CA GLY A 522 11.95 5.38 -3.18
C GLY A 522 13.08 4.66 -2.45
N ASN A 523 14.32 4.78 -2.96
CA ASN A 523 15.50 4.21 -2.31
C ASN A 523 15.90 5.06 -1.10
N TYR A 524 15.45 4.65 0.09
CA TYR A 524 15.76 5.29 1.38
C TYR A 524 17.26 5.61 1.54
N ALA A 525 18.14 4.63 1.33
CA ALA A 525 19.56 4.79 1.61
C ALA A 525 20.21 5.81 0.67
N ALA A 526 19.83 5.81 -0.62
CA ALA A 526 20.30 6.80 -1.58
C ALA A 526 19.81 8.22 -1.23
N LEU A 527 18.51 8.39 -0.97
CA LEU A 527 17.92 9.71 -0.66
C LEU A 527 18.47 10.31 0.65
N VAL A 528 18.73 9.46 1.65
CA VAL A 528 19.41 9.89 2.89
C VAL A 528 20.88 10.21 2.62
N HIS A 529 21.59 9.43 1.81
CA HIS A 529 22.99 9.73 1.43
C HIS A 529 23.11 11.08 0.69
N ASP A 530 22.22 11.34 -0.26
CA ASP A 530 22.15 12.62 -0.98
C ASP A 530 21.93 13.78 -0.01
N ALA A 531 20.95 13.66 0.91
CA ALA A 531 20.70 14.66 1.94
C ALA A 531 21.91 14.88 2.87
N LEU A 532 22.59 13.82 3.31
CA LEU A 532 23.81 13.92 4.13
C LEU A 532 24.94 14.64 3.37
N SER A 533 25.04 14.45 2.05
CA SER A 533 26.02 15.12 1.19
C SER A 533 25.77 16.63 1.03
N GLU A 534 24.51 17.07 1.08
CA GLU A 534 24.15 18.49 1.00
C GLU A 534 24.41 19.28 2.29
N ILE A 535 24.51 18.63 3.46
CA ILE A 535 24.66 19.33 4.74
C ILE A 535 25.92 20.22 4.75
N PRO A 536 27.13 19.72 4.47
CA PRO A 536 28.33 20.54 4.41
C PRO A 536 28.33 21.45 3.17
N GLY A 537 28.75 22.70 3.31
CA GLY A 537 28.92 23.62 2.19
C GLY A 537 27.62 24.19 1.59
N MET A 538 26.61 23.36 1.30
CA MET A 538 25.34 23.81 0.69
C MET A 538 24.29 24.22 1.72
N ARG A 539 23.88 23.33 2.63
CA ARG A 539 22.87 23.68 3.66
C ARG A 539 23.51 24.42 4.84
N MET A 540 24.69 23.99 5.29
CA MET A 540 25.48 24.61 6.36
C MET A 540 26.89 24.97 5.87
N PRO A 541 27.11 26.16 5.27
CA PRO A 541 28.40 26.58 4.70
C PRO A 541 29.56 26.76 5.70
N HIS A 542 29.33 26.54 7.00
CA HIS A 542 30.33 26.60 8.08
C HIS A 542 30.74 25.20 8.57
N VAL A 543 30.09 24.16 8.07
CA VAL A 543 30.38 22.75 8.38
C VAL A 543 31.31 22.17 7.32
N GLN A 544 32.30 21.41 7.75
CA GLN A 544 33.28 20.74 6.89
C GLN A 544 32.76 19.41 6.33
N ARG A 545 32.18 18.56 7.18
CA ARG A 545 31.66 17.22 6.85
C ARG A 545 30.70 16.73 7.92
N VAL A 546 29.86 15.76 7.56
CA VAL A 546 29.18 14.89 8.53
C VAL A 546 30.21 13.87 9.05
N VAL A 547 30.37 13.76 10.37
CA VAL A 547 31.28 12.78 10.98
C VAL A 547 30.58 11.54 11.50
N GLY A 548 29.36 11.70 12.03
CA GLY A 548 28.62 10.60 12.64
C GLY A 548 27.12 10.73 12.50
N LEU A 549 26.46 9.58 12.53
CA LEU A 549 25.02 9.41 12.47
C LEU A 549 24.57 8.87 13.83
N VAL A 550 23.66 9.57 14.51
CA VAL A 550 23.12 9.13 15.79
C VAL A 550 21.74 8.53 15.59
N VAL A 551 21.51 7.33 16.12
CA VAL A 551 20.25 6.60 16.02
C VAL A 551 19.69 6.23 17.39
N GLY A 552 18.37 6.09 17.47
CA GLY A 552 17.65 5.80 18.72
C GLY A 552 17.45 4.32 19.04
N ASP A 553 18.03 3.42 18.24
CA ASP A 553 17.81 1.97 18.34
C ASP A 553 18.26 1.42 19.71
N LEU A 554 17.46 0.52 20.29
CA LEU A 554 17.67 0.00 21.64
C LEU A 554 18.38 -1.35 21.64
N HIS A 555 17.86 -2.35 20.91
CA HIS A 555 18.39 -3.72 20.99
C HIS A 555 18.10 -4.67 19.80
N LEU A 556 17.41 -4.23 18.73
CA LEU A 556 17.15 -5.07 17.55
C LEU A 556 18.40 -5.18 16.65
N ALA A 557 19.11 -6.31 16.77
CA ALA A 557 20.44 -6.51 16.17
C ALA A 557 20.46 -6.39 14.65
N ASP A 558 19.43 -6.91 13.98
CA ASP A 558 19.21 -6.84 12.54
C ASP A 558 19.03 -5.40 12.03
N VAL A 559 18.23 -4.58 12.72
CA VAL A 559 18.05 -3.15 12.41
C VAL A 559 19.38 -2.42 12.53
N HIS A 560 20.11 -2.64 13.62
CA HIS A 560 21.38 -1.97 13.88
C HIS A 560 22.47 -2.38 12.88
N GLU A 561 22.61 -3.68 12.59
CA GLU A 561 23.55 -4.20 11.59
C GLU A 561 23.23 -3.65 10.19
N TRP A 562 21.95 -3.56 9.82
CA TRP A 562 21.52 -2.96 8.56
C TRP A 562 21.92 -1.48 8.47
N ARG A 563 21.73 -0.67 9.53
CA ARG A 563 22.13 0.75 9.51
C ARG A 563 23.64 0.94 9.33
N VAL A 564 24.44 0.14 10.02
CA VAL A 564 25.91 0.15 9.90
C VAL A 564 26.32 -0.23 8.47
N ALA A 565 25.68 -1.22 7.87
CA ALA A 565 25.93 -1.64 6.48
C ALA A 565 25.45 -0.62 5.42
N ALA A 566 24.35 0.09 5.69
CA ALA A 566 23.78 1.10 4.78
C ALA A 566 24.59 2.40 4.73
N PHE A 567 25.26 2.78 5.83
CA PHE A 567 25.97 4.05 5.98
C PHE A 567 27.44 3.91 6.42
N PRO A 568 28.27 3.08 5.74
CA PRO A 568 29.61 2.68 6.22
C PRO A 568 30.66 3.81 6.18
N THR A 569 30.32 4.98 5.62
CA THR A 569 31.19 6.16 5.52
C THR A 569 31.15 7.05 6.76
N TYR A 570 30.26 6.79 7.73
CA TYR A 570 30.05 7.62 8.91
C TYR A 570 30.17 6.81 10.20
N ASP A 571 30.55 7.48 11.28
CA ASP A 571 30.56 6.92 12.63
C ASP A 571 29.11 6.69 13.12
N MET A 572 28.67 5.44 13.21
CA MET A 572 27.32 5.09 13.68
C MET A 572 27.29 5.09 15.21
N ARG A 573 26.62 6.08 15.80
CA ARG A 573 26.53 6.30 17.25
C ARG A 573 25.15 5.87 17.75
N SER A 574 25.09 4.77 18.50
CA SER A 574 23.85 4.19 19.05
C SER A 574 23.85 4.33 20.59
N PRO A 575 23.62 5.54 21.16
CA PRO A 575 23.84 5.82 22.59
C PRO A 575 22.88 5.10 23.55
N LEU A 576 21.81 4.49 23.03
CA LEU A 576 20.83 3.72 23.80
C LEU A 576 21.08 2.21 23.75
N TRP A 577 22.01 1.77 22.89
CA TRP A 577 22.20 0.36 22.54
C TRP A 577 22.55 -0.52 23.74
N GLY A 578 21.76 -1.58 23.96
CA GLY A 578 21.98 -2.56 25.02
C GLY A 578 21.82 -2.02 26.45
N ARG A 579 21.24 -0.82 26.63
CA ARG A 579 20.99 -0.23 27.96
C ARG A 579 19.67 -0.74 28.54
N ASP A 580 19.63 -0.92 29.86
CA ASP A 580 18.46 -1.50 30.52
C ASP A 580 17.28 -0.52 30.52
N MET A 581 16.16 -0.96 29.94
CA MET A 581 14.98 -0.13 29.79
C MET A 581 14.39 0.33 31.13
N ARG A 582 14.33 -0.55 32.14
CA ARG A 582 13.59 -0.30 33.38
C ARG A 582 14.39 0.45 34.44
N THR A 583 15.70 0.26 34.48
CA THR A 583 16.60 0.80 35.50
C THR A 583 17.43 2.01 35.04
N ASP A 584 17.52 2.26 33.72
CA ASP A 584 18.23 3.40 33.14
C ASP A 584 17.33 4.26 32.24
N LEU A 585 16.84 3.71 31.12
CA LEU A 585 16.18 4.53 30.09
C LEU A 585 14.84 5.15 30.55
N LEU A 586 13.97 4.39 31.21
CA LEU A 586 12.69 4.91 31.71
C LEU A 586 12.86 5.96 32.84
N PRO A 587 13.71 5.75 33.87
CA PRO A 587 14.07 6.81 34.82
C PRO A 587 14.65 8.06 34.15
N LYS A 588 15.52 7.90 33.14
CA LYS A 588 16.12 9.01 32.40
C LYS A 588 15.06 9.79 31.60
N LEU A 589 14.11 9.10 30.97
CA LEU A 589 13.00 9.72 30.25
C LEU A 589 12.11 10.51 31.21
N ALA A 590 11.73 9.95 32.36
CA ALA A 590 10.93 10.65 33.36
C ALA A 590 11.63 11.93 33.87
N ALA A 591 12.92 11.86 34.16
CA ALA A 591 13.73 13.01 34.55
C ALA A 591 13.83 14.08 33.44
N ALA A 592 13.93 13.66 32.18
CA ALA A 592 13.93 14.57 31.03
C ALA A 592 12.57 15.27 30.85
N CYS A 593 11.46 14.53 30.98
CA CYS A 593 10.10 15.08 30.91
C CYS A 593 9.87 16.16 31.96
N ASP A 594 10.25 15.92 33.23
CA ASP A 594 10.13 16.94 34.27
C ASP A 594 11.07 18.13 34.06
N LYS A 595 12.35 17.89 33.74
CA LYS A 595 13.37 18.94 33.59
C LYS A 595 13.05 19.90 32.44
N TYR A 596 12.59 19.38 31.30
CA TYR A 596 12.40 20.17 30.07
C TYR A 596 10.93 20.53 29.78
N LYS A 597 10.01 20.08 30.64
CA LYS A 597 8.54 20.19 30.47
C LYS A 597 8.09 19.63 29.13
N VAL A 598 8.47 18.38 28.94
CA VAL A 598 8.12 17.55 27.78
C VAL A 598 7.01 16.58 28.19
N THR A 599 6.00 16.45 27.34
CA THR A 599 5.00 15.37 27.42
C THR A 599 5.32 14.34 26.34
N VAL A 600 5.12 13.05 26.66
CA VAL A 600 5.21 11.95 25.70
C VAL A 600 3.82 11.34 25.57
N ARG A 601 3.37 11.08 24.35
CA ARG A 601 2.10 10.43 24.03
C ARG A 601 2.32 9.22 23.14
N TYR A 602 1.39 8.27 23.17
CA TYR A 602 1.37 7.15 22.23
C TYR A 602 1.03 7.62 20.80
N SER A 603 1.66 7.00 19.80
CA SER A 603 1.32 7.09 18.37
C SER A 603 1.54 5.73 17.71
N ALA A 604 0.89 5.45 16.56
CA ALA A 604 0.99 4.17 15.86
C ALA A 604 0.84 2.95 16.79
N VAL A 605 -0.28 2.88 17.51
CA VAL A 605 -0.54 1.83 18.51
C VAL A 605 -1.12 0.60 17.82
N ASP A 606 -0.44 -0.55 17.91
CA ASP A 606 -0.98 -1.82 17.41
C ASP A 606 -2.07 -2.33 18.37
N THR A 607 -3.33 -2.17 17.94
CA THR A 607 -4.52 -2.59 18.68
C THR A 607 -4.65 -4.10 18.91
N ASN A 608 -3.83 -4.94 18.25
CA ASN A 608 -3.77 -6.37 18.50
C ASN A 608 -2.80 -6.74 19.63
N ARG A 609 -1.77 -5.92 19.87
CA ARG A 609 -0.70 -6.16 20.87
C ARG A 609 -0.86 -5.31 22.12
N MET A 610 -1.50 -4.15 22.00
CA MET A 610 -1.76 -3.22 23.10
C MET A 610 -3.20 -3.32 23.62
N PRO A 611 -3.43 -3.13 24.93
CA PRO A 611 -4.76 -3.19 25.50
C PRO A 611 -5.61 -1.98 25.03
N PRO A 612 -6.93 -2.12 24.82
CA PRO A 612 -7.80 -1.05 24.31
C PRO A 612 -7.94 0.16 25.27
N THR A 613 -7.35 0.08 26.46
CA THR A 613 -7.20 1.19 27.41
C THR A 613 -6.06 2.15 27.06
N ILE A 614 -5.17 1.77 26.14
CA ILE A 614 -4.09 2.61 25.62
C ILE A 614 -4.39 2.90 24.16
N ARG A 615 -4.48 4.19 23.79
CA ARG A 615 -4.78 4.63 22.42
C ARG A 615 -3.83 5.74 22.00
N GLU A 616 -3.79 6.01 20.70
CA GLU A 616 -3.04 7.15 20.17
C GLU A 616 -3.48 8.47 20.83
N GLY A 617 -2.51 9.33 21.15
CA GLY A 617 -2.73 10.60 21.85
C GLY A 617 -2.90 10.49 23.38
N ASP A 618 -3.14 9.30 23.94
CA ASP A 618 -3.09 9.10 25.39
C ASP A 618 -1.65 9.31 25.91
N ALA A 619 -1.49 9.72 27.17
CA ALA A 619 -0.17 9.98 27.75
C ALA A 619 0.63 8.66 27.88
N TYR A 620 1.93 8.71 27.54
CA TYR A 620 2.81 7.55 27.67
C TYR A 620 3.17 7.30 29.13
N GLU A 621 2.54 6.28 29.72
CA GLU A 621 2.73 5.86 31.11
C GLU A 621 3.32 4.43 31.15
N PRO A 622 4.64 4.27 31.36
CA PRO A 622 5.33 2.97 31.24
C PRO A 622 4.83 1.86 32.18
N HIS A 623 4.13 2.24 33.24
CA HIS A 623 3.58 1.31 34.23
C HIS A 623 2.20 0.75 33.82
N LEU A 624 1.57 1.33 32.79
CA LEU A 624 0.34 0.81 32.17
C LEU A 624 0.62 -0.17 31.01
N VAL A 625 1.85 -0.17 30.49
CA VAL A 625 2.29 -1.12 29.44
C VAL A 625 2.29 -2.55 30.04
N PRO A 626 1.64 -3.55 29.40
CA PRO A 626 1.63 -4.91 29.89
C PRO A 626 3.03 -5.50 30.08
N GLY A 627 3.23 -6.31 31.13
CA GLY A 627 4.53 -6.96 31.39
C GLY A 627 5.00 -7.95 30.32
N THR A 628 4.11 -8.32 29.38
CA THR A 628 4.38 -9.16 28.20
C THR A 628 4.76 -8.37 26.95
N VAL A 629 4.71 -7.03 27.02
CA VAL A 629 5.02 -6.10 25.93
C VAL A 629 6.34 -5.39 26.25
N ASP A 630 7.11 -5.05 25.23
CA ASP A 630 8.29 -4.22 25.40
C ASP A 630 7.90 -2.85 25.99
N ALA A 631 8.54 -2.48 27.10
CA ALA A 631 8.17 -1.25 27.82
C ALA A 631 8.44 0.02 27.00
N MET A 632 9.35 -0.05 26.03
CA MET A 632 9.68 1.00 25.08
C MET A 632 9.03 0.79 23.70
N GLY A 633 8.30 -0.31 23.46
CA GLY A 633 7.61 -0.58 22.19
C GLY A 633 8.55 -0.89 21.01
N GLU A 634 9.80 -1.30 21.28
CA GLU A 634 10.82 -1.53 20.25
C GLU A 634 10.38 -2.56 19.19
N ASN A 635 9.56 -3.55 19.56
CA ASN A 635 9.08 -4.59 18.65
C ASN A 635 7.84 -4.16 17.84
N GLY A 636 7.50 -2.86 17.82
CA GLY A 636 6.39 -2.31 17.03
C GLY A 636 5.01 -2.37 17.71
N GLU A 637 4.93 -2.57 19.03
CA GLU A 637 3.64 -2.51 19.74
C GLU A 637 3.03 -1.09 19.75
N PHE A 638 3.89 -0.08 19.83
CA PHE A 638 3.51 1.33 19.77
C PHE A 638 4.75 2.19 19.48
N HIS A 639 4.52 3.34 18.85
CA HIS A 639 5.46 4.45 18.86
C HIS A 639 5.01 5.55 19.82
N THR A 640 5.78 6.63 19.87
CA THR A 640 5.45 7.79 20.70
C THR A 640 5.78 9.08 19.99
N VAL A 641 5.08 10.14 20.37
CA VAL A 641 5.33 11.51 19.96
C VAL A 641 5.66 12.39 21.17
N VAL A 642 6.65 13.27 20.99
CA VAL A 642 7.17 14.21 22.01
C VAL A 642 6.57 15.59 21.81
N GLU A 643 5.94 16.15 22.85
CA GLU A 643 5.36 17.50 22.86
C GLU A 643 6.14 18.41 23.81
N PHE A 644 6.56 19.58 23.32
CA PHE A 644 7.21 20.62 24.11
C PHE A 644 6.17 21.66 24.55
N VAL A 645 5.82 21.66 25.85
CA VAL A 645 4.75 22.51 26.43
C VAL A 645 5.31 23.86 26.89
#